data_AF-K8EI41-F1
#
_entry.id   AF-K8EI41-F1
#
_cell.length_a   1.000
_cell.length_b   1.000
_cell.length_c   1.000
_cell.angle_alpha   90.00
_cell.angle_beta   90.00
_cell.angle_gamma   90.00
#
_symmetry.space_group_name_H-M   'P 1'
#
loop_
_entity.id
_entity.type
_entity.pdbx_description
1 polymer ?
#
loop_
_entity_poly.entity_id
_entity_poly.type
_entity_poly.pdbx_seq_one_letter_code
_entity_poly.pdbx_strand_id
1 'polypeptide(L)'
;MTCTSLRTSLRAMMMTTLHSKSSSLRISGKEEAKEKSASGRRGRRTKCIAGARRQGKEREEVVEEEEDNEGDDILLSTLQKCFVDINRPPKEAEKVVEILRENWFDDIDALISLEDGTVLVKPEEWIAMRLPMKLYNAVLARSMNSTEAVHDDYNEEEEEEEKDIDVVSYKKFKHIEGWIGGDIPLDARVPLQSRLYFEEHNTVSDDSKDSHRKLSTEYRTNRRPDDVPLSEQRVTSRRRLPDYAISEKSLPKTLEKELDKFVRDLTTRRVGQEGVPVRAQTVKNHRDVARAFCGYLVNVKGLNENAENYSLKDAFPSSDSEGAQYAIEYMQWMVETRGILSSTEDAYVRSLIAIAKWLYPPLMKLSSASASSLSSGSGKKKNSSAASSSSLLSSAGEEVNTDVVKELMRLQRGARARARVAPRAADEAKKWLDWPKYLILVECLKLECAGFDKRGKPRNKADIARSIQLYLMFAVLACIPDRQRTLRELEFNRTLFYDSATKTWFIKHNAADYKTGNVYGTRPNLVLDSRVYPALELWLNEYRAAFNPRHNLVFTRPNGEPYTASELSRAFSRCALRVTGQKVNPHLVRDMIITHVRGQGVASDNELEALAMYMGHSSAMQKGTYDRRTTSQKVAPAVNLMSLVNNNKKKKKSNDGTKDA
;
A
#
# COMPACT_ATOMS: atom_id res chain seq x y z
N MET A 1 -30.38 -3.45 44.95
CA MET A 1 -30.66 -4.51 45.94
C MET A 1 -31.33 -5.63 45.19
N THR A 2 -30.58 -6.68 44.85
CA THR A 2 -30.89 -7.58 43.73
C THR A 2 -30.86 -9.04 44.16
N CYS A 3 -32.00 -9.71 44.02
CA CYS A 3 -32.25 -11.12 43.65
C CYS A 3 -31.17 -12.18 43.93
N THR A 4 -30.74 -12.34 45.19
CA THR A 4 -29.95 -13.50 45.64
C THR A 4 -30.67 -14.40 46.66
N SER A 5 -31.93 -14.11 46.99
CA SER A 5 -32.63 -14.78 48.11
C SER A 5 -33.66 -15.86 47.73
N LEU A 6 -33.82 -16.21 46.46
CA LEU A 6 -34.90 -17.13 46.02
C LEU A 6 -34.44 -18.48 45.44
N ARG A 7 -33.13 -18.73 45.33
CA ARG A 7 -32.59 -19.99 44.75
C ARG A 7 -32.18 -21.05 45.78
N THR A 8 -32.29 -20.77 47.07
CA THR A 8 -31.85 -21.67 48.15
C THR A 8 -32.93 -22.62 48.67
N SER A 9 -34.19 -22.51 48.21
CA SER A 9 -35.31 -23.24 48.83
C SER A 9 -35.73 -24.55 48.12
N LEU A 10 -35.15 -24.89 46.97
CA LEU A 10 -35.52 -26.13 46.24
C LEU A 10 -34.49 -27.27 46.37
N ARG A 11 -33.33 -27.01 46.99
CA ARG A 11 -32.21 -27.96 47.06
C ARG A 11 -32.19 -28.82 48.34
N ALA A 12 -33.18 -28.69 49.22
CA ALA A 12 -33.22 -29.36 50.52
C ALA A 12 -34.17 -30.58 50.59
N MET A 13 -34.79 -31.00 49.47
CA MET A 13 -35.82 -32.06 49.49
C MET A 13 -35.43 -33.38 48.83
N MET A 14 -34.22 -33.53 48.30
CA MET A 14 -33.79 -34.80 47.71
C MET A 14 -32.38 -35.15 48.16
N MET A 15 -32.24 -36.39 48.67
CA MET A 15 -31.01 -37.11 49.01
C MET A 15 -30.47 -36.94 50.43
N THR A 16 -31.28 -37.41 51.38
CA THR A 16 -30.82 -38.12 52.58
C THR A 16 -30.35 -39.54 52.22
N THR A 17 -29.44 -40.07 53.04
CA THR A 17 -28.92 -41.48 53.09
C THR A 17 -27.87 -41.82 52.01
N LEU A 18 -26.66 -42.32 52.28
CA LEU A 18 -26.14 -43.22 53.32
C LEU A 18 -24.65 -42.96 53.64
N HIS A 19 -24.31 -43.03 54.94
CA HIS A 19 -23.17 -43.68 55.61
C HIS A 19 -21.84 -43.99 54.86
N SER A 20 -20.66 -44.07 55.50
CA SER A 20 -20.09 -43.67 56.79
C SER A 20 -18.64 -44.20 56.83
N LYS A 21 -17.81 -43.63 57.72
CA LYS A 21 -16.59 -44.18 58.37
C LYS A 21 -15.28 -44.11 57.56
N SER A 22 -14.32 -43.28 57.98
CA SER A 22 -13.36 -43.44 59.11
C SER A 22 -12.12 -44.25 58.67
N SER A 23 -10.89 -43.97 59.07
CA SER A 23 -10.28 -42.89 59.85
C SER A 23 -8.77 -43.22 59.92
N SER A 24 -7.99 -42.23 60.34
CA SER A 24 -6.81 -42.37 61.21
C SER A 24 -5.48 -42.83 60.59
N LEU A 25 -4.48 -41.94 60.55
CA LEU A 25 -3.49 -41.65 61.62
C LEU A 25 -2.20 -42.47 61.34
N ARG A 26 -0.95 -42.04 61.57
CA ARG A 26 -0.27 -40.80 61.97
C ARG A 26 1.22 -41.23 62.16
N ILE A 27 2.10 -40.26 62.39
CA ILE A 27 3.37 -40.35 63.16
C ILE A 27 4.59 -40.87 62.38
N SER A 28 5.82 -40.37 62.54
CA SER A 28 6.40 -39.08 62.97
C SER A 28 7.93 -39.23 62.88
N GLY A 29 8.62 -38.09 62.72
CA GLY A 29 9.93 -37.82 63.34
C GLY A 29 11.17 -38.45 62.70
N LYS A 30 12.37 -37.90 62.86
CA LYS A 30 12.86 -36.66 63.47
C LYS A 30 14.40 -36.67 63.32
N GLU A 31 15.02 -35.50 63.15
CA GLU A 31 16.33 -35.10 63.76
C GLU A 31 17.61 -35.90 63.40
N GLU A 32 18.85 -35.38 63.36
CA GLU A 32 19.43 -34.04 63.44
C GLU A 32 20.96 -34.16 63.13
N ALA A 33 21.53 -33.05 62.65
CA ALA A 33 22.80 -32.44 63.09
C ALA A 33 24.23 -33.03 62.79
N LYS A 34 25.07 -32.05 62.35
CA LYS A 34 26.50 -31.78 62.73
C LYS A 34 27.62 -32.66 62.14
N GLU A 35 28.84 -32.19 61.84
CA GLU A 35 29.52 -30.88 61.75
C GLU A 35 30.96 -31.16 61.18
N LYS A 36 31.55 -30.20 60.43
CA LYS A 36 33.02 -29.89 60.30
C LYS A 36 33.96 -30.97 59.70
N SER A 37 35.02 -30.70 58.92
CA SER A 37 35.74 -29.48 58.50
C SER A 37 36.78 -29.83 57.39
N ALA A 38 37.29 -28.77 56.74
CA ALA A 38 38.65 -28.59 56.21
C ALA A 38 38.95 -28.76 54.68
N SER A 39 39.31 -27.59 54.13
CA SER A 39 40.38 -27.32 53.14
C SER A 39 40.01 -27.12 51.66
N GLY A 40 40.41 -25.95 51.13
CA GLY A 40 41.30 -25.96 49.95
C GLY A 40 40.74 -25.77 48.55
N ARG A 41 40.06 -24.65 48.29
CA ARG A 41 39.91 -23.91 47.01
C ARG A 41 40.36 -24.55 45.66
N ARG A 42 39.32 -24.64 44.79
CA ARG A 42 39.18 -24.13 43.40
C ARG A 42 39.74 -24.94 42.22
N GLY A 43 38.81 -25.55 41.48
CA GLY A 43 38.84 -25.61 40.02
C GLY A 43 37.92 -26.67 39.41
N ARG A 44 36.71 -26.30 38.94
CA ARG A 44 35.96 -27.10 37.94
C ARG A 44 34.98 -26.18 37.19
N ARG A 45 35.14 -25.90 35.89
CA ARG A 45 35.17 -26.73 34.67
C ARG A 45 33.80 -27.32 34.32
N THR A 46 33.45 -27.06 33.07
CA THR A 46 32.41 -27.63 32.20
C THR A 46 32.25 -29.15 32.27
N LYS A 47 31.01 -29.59 31.98
CA LYS A 47 30.53 -30.84 31.32
C LYS A 47 31.05 -32.21 31.80
N CYS A 48 30.14 -33.18 32.01
CA CYS A 48 29.97 -34.39 31.17
C CYS A 48 29.08 -35.48 31.83
N ILE A 49 28.66 -36.40 30.95
CA ILE A 49 27.67 -37.51 30.97
C ILE A 49 28.19 -38.82 31.62
N ALA A 50 27.30 -39.73 32.07
CA ALA A 50 27.34 -41.22 31.95
C ALA A 50 26.17 -41.84 32.77
N GLY A 51 25.58 -43.03 32.57
CA GLY A 51 25.74 -44.22 31.71
C GLY A 51 24.51 -45.16 31.95
N ALA A 52 24.02 -45.95 30.98
CA ALA A 52 24.31 -47.37 30.66
C ALA A 52 23.32 -48.44 31.24
N ARG A 53 22.93 -49.40 30.37
CA ARG A 53 21.92 -50.50 30.37
C ARG A 53 22.02 -51.62 31.45
N ARG A 54 20.88 -52.30 31.76
CA ARG A 54 20.59 -53.76 31.53
C ARG A 54 19.17 -54.24 32.01
N GLN A 55 18.52 -55.07 31.16
CA GLN A 55 17.56 -56.24 31.31
C GLN A 55 16.72 -56.43 32.61
N GLY A 56 15.48 -56.96 32.66
CA GLY A 56 14.49 -57.57 31.73
C GLY A 56 13.37 -58.32 32.51
N LYS A 57 12.23 -58.66 31.85
CA LYS A 57 11.08 -59.57 32.23
C LYS A 57 10.20 -59.17 33.45
N GLU A 58 8.89 -59.42 33.57
CA GLU A 58 7.84 -60.19 32.85
C GLU A 58 6.44 -59.64 33.26
N ARG A 59 5.38 -59.99 32.51
CA ARG A 59 3.96 -59.55 32.65
C ARG A 59 3.21 -60.24 33.80
N GLU A 60 2.21 -59.55 34.36
CA GLU A 60 0.93 -60.15 34.82
C GLU A 60 -0.19 -59.09 34.75
N GLU A 61 -1.35 -59.48 34.20
CA GLU A 61 -2.59 -58.70 34.01
C GLU A 61 -3.44 -58.70 35.29
N VAL A 62 -4.10 -57.57 35.62
CA VAL A 62 -5.42 -57.56 36.28
C VAL A 62 -6.24 -56.39 35.73
N VAL A 63 -7.48 -56.74 35.36
CA VAL A 63 -8.58 -55.93 34.82
C VAL A 63 -9.18 -55.06 35.92
N GLU A 64 -9.42 -53.77 35.64
CA GLU A 64 -10.50 -53.00 36.26
C GLU A 64 -11.26 -52.24 35.16
N GLU A 65 -12.57 -52.43 35.21
CA GLU A 65 -13.59 -51.96 34.28
C GLU A 65 -13.80 -50.44 34.46
N GLU A 66 -13.74 -49.68 33.37
CA GLU A 66 -14.45 -48.39 33.30
C GLU A 66 -15.28 -48.36 32.02
N GLU A 67 -16.54 -47.99 32.21
CA GLU A 67 -17.68 -48.12 31.32
C GLU A 67 -17.49 -47.33 30.02
N ASP A 68 -17.60 -48.05 28.89
CA ASP A 68 -17.81 -47.46 27.58
C ASP A 68 -19.18 -46.75 27.57
N ASN A 69 -19.16 -45.42 27.68
CA ASN A 69 -20.24 -44.57 27.20
C ASN A 69 -19.70 -43.75 26.01
N GLU A 70 -19.47 -44.43 24.89
CA GLU A 70 -19.39 -43.80 23.56
C GLU A 70 -20.77 -43.24 23.19
N GLY A 71 -21.09 -42.08 23.77
CA GLY A 71 -22.07 -41.15 23.24
C GLY A 71 -21.32 -39.94 22.73
N ASP A 72 -21.26 -39.74 21.41
CA ASP A 72 -20.74 -38.50 20.82
C ASP A 72 -21.39 -37.30 21.52
N ASP A 73 -20.62 -36.47 22.23
CA ASP A 73 -21.14 -35.25 22.87
C ASP A 73 -21.58 -34.29 21.76
N ILE A 74 -22.87 -34.35 21.41
CA ILE A 74 -23.51 -33.59 20.31
C ILE A 74 -23.33 -32.08 20.53
N LEU A 75 -23.41 -31.63 21.78
CA LEU A 75 -23.21 -30.23 22.16
C LEU A 75 -21.76 -29.79 21.91
N LEU A 76 -20.78 -30.60 22.35
CA LEU A 76 -19.37 -30.32 22.11
C LEU A 76 -19.03 -30.33 20.62
N SER A 77 -19.46 -31.35 19.89
CA SER A 77 -19.18 -31.46 18.45
C SER A 77 -19.78 -30.29 17.65
N THR A 78 -20.96 -29.82 18.03
CA THR A 78 -21.61 -28.72 17.33
C THR A 78 -21.02 -27.36 17.71
N LEU A 79 -20.66 -27.14 18.98
CA LEU A 79 -19.92 -25.94 19.38
C LEU A 79 -18.53 -25.89 18.76
N GLN A 80 -17.83 -27.02 18.64
CA GLN A 80 -16.57 -27.10 17.90
C GLN A 80 -16.75 -26.62 16.45
N LYS A 81 -17.83 -27.03 15.77
CA LYS A 81 -18.19 -26.56 14.42
C LYS A 81 -18.52 -25.05 14.40
N CYS A 82 -19.21 -24.51 15.41
CA CYS A 82 -19.46 -23.07 15.54
C CYS A 82 -18.16 -22.28 15.80
N PHE A 83 -17.21 -22.84 16.56
CA PHE A 83 -15.89 -22.27 16.79
C PHE A 83 -15.08 -22.19 15.50
N VAL A 84 -15.16 -23.21 14.65
CA VAL A 84 -14.59 -23.19 13.29
C VAL A 84 -15.21 -22.05 12.47
N ASP A 85 -16.54 -21.89 12.48
CA ASP A 85 -17.21 -20.83 11.71
C ASP A 85 -16.81 -19.41 12.12
N ILE A 86 -16.43 -19.21 13.39
CA ILE A 86 -15.96 -17.91 13.90
C ILE A 86 -14.41 -17.79 13.93
N ASN A 87 -13.69 -18.69 13.25
CA ASN A 87 -12.23 -18.75 13.19
C ASN A 87 -11.54 -18.84 14.57
N ARG A 88 -12.11 -19.62 15.49
CA ARG A 88 -11.52 -19.99 16.79
C ARG A 88 -11.18 -21.48 16.83
N PRO A 89 -10.20 -21.89 17.65
CA PRO A 89 -9.83 -23.31 17.75
C PRO A 89 -10.96 -24.13 18.38
N PRO A 90 -11.30 -25.31 17.81
CA PRO A 90 -12.34 -26.20 18.35
C PRO A 90 -12.13 -26.56 19.82
N LYS A 91 -10.88 -26.69 20.27
CA LYS A 91 -10.54 -26.98 21.67
C LYS A 91 -11.01 -25.91 22.67
N GLU A 92 -11.26 -24.68 22.22
CA GLU A 92 -11.87 -23.65 23.10
C GLU A 92 -13.37 -23.91 23.35
N ALA A 93 -14.02 -24.77 22.55
CA ALA A 93 -15.42 -25.15 22.76
C ALA A 93 -15.63 -25.94 24.05
N GLU A 94 -14.65 -26.75 24.49
CA GLU A 94 -14.72 -27.53 25.75
C GLU A 94 -15.03 -26.63 26.95
N LYS A 95 -14.38 -25.47 27.05
CA LYS A 95 -14.62 -24.48 28.11
C LYS A 95 -16.00 -23.82 28.03
N VAL A 96 -16.54 -23.70 26.81
CA VAL A 96 -17.88 -23.14 26.62
C VAL A 96 -18.95 -24.18 26.92
N VAL A 97 -18.70 -25.45 26.60
CA VAL A 97 -19.55 -26.58 27.00
C VAL A 97 -19.62 -26.68 28.52
N GLU A 98 -18.49 -26.54 29.23
CA GLU A 98 -18.48 -26.47 30.69
C GLU A 98 -19.37 -25.33 31.22
N ILE A 99 -19.22 -24.11 30.67
CA ILE A 99 -20.07 -22.96 31.07
C ILE A 99 -21.55 -23.21 30.77
N LEU A 100 -21.88 -23.82 29.63
CA LEU A 100 -23.26 -24.10 29.24
C LEU A 100 -23.90 -25.18 30.11
N ARG A 101 -23.17 -26.27 30.41
CA ARG A 101 -23.60 -27.32 31.34
C ARG A 101 -23.73 -26.80 32.78
N GLU A 102 -22.83 -25.92 33.23
CA GLU A 102 -22.97 -25.21 34.51
C GLU A 102 -24.25 -24.36 34.58
N ASN A 103 -24.77 -23.93 33.43
CA ASN A 103 -26.03 -23.21 33.28
C ASN A 103 -27.19 -24.12 32.81
N TRP A 104 -27.07 -25.45 32.95
CA TRP A 104 -28.10 -26.47 32.68
C TRP A 104 -28.49 -26.61 31.19
N PHE A 105 -27.57 -26.32 30.26
CA PHE A 105 -27.75 -26.56 28.83
C PHE A 105 -26.94 -27.78 28.39
N ASP A 106 -27.63 -28.91 28.14
CA ASP A 106 -27.01 -30.18 27.73
C ASP A 106 -27.06 -30.43 26.21
N ASP A 107 -27.84 -29.63 25.47
CA ASP A 107 -27.97 -29.71 24.01
C ASP A 107 -28.20 -28.31 23.40
N ILE A 108 -27.85 -28.12 22.13
CA ILE A 108 -28.19 -26.94 21.34
C ILE A 108 -29.69 -26.78 21.20
N ASP A 109 -30.44 -27.89 21.13
CA ASP A 109 -31.89 -27.81 21.13
C ASP A 109 -32.40 -27.27 22.48
N ALA A 110 -31.73 -27.55 23.60
CA ALA A 110 -32.06 -26.92 24.90
C ALA A 110 -31.73 -25.42 24.97
N LEU A 111 -30.83 -24.91 24.11
CA LEU A 111 -30.58 -23.48 23.93
C LEU A 111 -31.69 -22.76 23.13
N ILE A 112 -32.51 -23.50 22.38
CA ILE A 112 -33.36 -22.95 21.31
C ILE A 112 -34.84 -23.45 21.33
N SER A 113 -35.18 -24.55 22.00
CA SER A 113 -36.39 -25.41 21.82
C SER A 113 -37.78 -24.74 21.98
N LEU A 114 -38.88 -25.07 21.28
CA LEU A 114 -39.26 -26.17 20.35
C LEU A 114 -40.51 -25.72 19.52
N GLU A 115 -40.73 -26.36 18.35
CA GLU A 115 -41.88 -26.35 17.42
C GLU A 115 -42.41 -25.03 16.81
N ASP A 116 -42.23 -23.87 17.44
CA ASP A 116 -42.73 -22.58 16.96
C ASP A 116 -41.63 -21.56 16.58
N GLY A 117 -40.36 -21.97 16.69
CA GLY A 117 -39.20 -21.17 16.28
C GLY A 117 -38.78 -20.09 17.28
N THR A 118 -39.26 -20.15 18.52
CA THR A 118 -38.98 -19.14 19.55
C THR A 118 -37.64 -19.39 20.25
N VAL A 119 -36.69 -18.44 20.16
CA VAL A 119 -35.37 -18.56 20.81
C VAL A 119 -35.48 -18.46 22.34
N LEU A 120 -35.14 -19.52 23.06
CA LEU A 120 -35.18 -19.57 24.53
C LEU A 120 -34.09 -18.74 25.21
N VAL A 121 -32.83 -18.81 24.74
CA VAL A 121 -31.73 -18.04 25.32
C VAL A 121 -31.65 -16.66 24.67
N LYS A 122 -32.08 -15.64 25.39
CA LYS A 122 -32.03 -14.27 24.89
C LYS A 122 -30.59 -13.74 24.83
N PRO A 123 -30.26 -12.78 23.93
CA PRO A 123 -28.93 -12.18 23.86
C PRO A 123 -28.42 -11.65 25.21
N GLU A 124 -29.31 -11.15 26.07
CA GLU A 124 -28.96 -10.63 27.39
C GLU A 124 -28.46 -11.73 28.34
N GLU A 125 -29.04 -12.92 28.27
CA GLU A 125 -28.65 -14.09 29.08
C GLU A 125 -27.34 -14.69 28.55
N TRP A 126 -27.15 -14.70 27.23
CA TRP A 126 -25.89 -15.10 26.59
C TRP A 126 -24.72 -14.20 26.99
N ILE A 127 -24.94 -12.89 27.02
CA ILE A 127 -23.95 -11.91 27.48
C ILE A 127 -23.71 -12.06 28.99
N ALA A 128 -24.74 -12.39 29.78
CA ALA A 128 -24.58 -12.63 31.22
C ALA A 128 -23.69 -13.86 31.52
N MET A 129 -23.71 -14.88 30.66
CA MET A 129 -22.79 -16.03 30.69
C MET A 129 -21.36 -15.68 30.21
N ARG A 130 -21.10 -14.41 29.85
CA ARG A 130 -19.82 -13.90 29.33
C ARG A 130 -19.36 -14.57 28.03
N LEU A 131 -20.30 -15.08 27.23
CA LEU A 131 -20.02 -15.70 25.95
C LEU A 131 -20.04 -14.66 24.80
N PRO A 132 -19.18 -14.79 23.77
CA PRO A 132 -19.13 -13.82 22.67
C PRO A 132 -20.41 -13.83 21.81
N MET A 133 -20.90 -12.65 21.41
CA MET A 133 -22.07 -12.55 20.49
C MET A 133 -21.81 -13.13 19.09
N LYS A 134 -20.56 -13.18 18.63
CA LYS A 134 -20.20 -13.88 17.40
C LYS A 134 -20.51 -15.38 17.48
N LEU A 135 -20.32 -15.99 18.66
CA LEU A 135 -20.64 -17.39 18.89
C LEU A 135 -22.15 -17.62 18.93
N TYR A 136 -22.89 -16.72 19.58
CA TYR A 136 -24.36 -16.74 19.59
C TYR A 136 -24.95 -16.76 18.16
N ASN A 137 -24.47 -15.85 17.31
CA ASN A 137 -24.93 -15.77 15.92
C ASN A 137 -24.55 -17.01 15.10
N ALA A 138 -23.41 -17.63 15.38
CA ALA A 138 -23.00 -18.87 14.72
C ALA A 138 -23.88 -20.06 15.13
N VAL A 139 -24.24 -20.15 16.42
CA VAL A 139 -25.16 -21.17 16.93
C VAL A 139 -26.54 -21.01 16.28
N LEU A 140 -27.08 -19.79 16.20
CA LEU A 140 -28.36 -19.51 15.54
C LEU A 140 -28.34 -19.87 14.04
N ALA A 141 -27.27 -19.49 13.32
CA ALA A 141 -27.17 -19.72 11.88
C ALA A 141 -27.11 -21.22 11.51
N ARG A 142 -26.54 -22.06 12.38
CA ARG A 142 -26.49 -23.51 12.14
C ARG A 142 -27.80 -24.21 12.47
N SER A 143 -28.56 -23.70 13.46
CA SER A 143 -29.89 -24.20 13.79
C SER A 143 -30.90 -23.97 12.64
N MET A 144 -30.88 -22.79 12.00
CA MET A 144 -31.75 -22.47 10.86
C MET A 144 -31.50 -23.32 9.61
N ASN A 145 -30.31 -23.91 9.48
CA ASN A 145 -29.96 -24.79 8.35
C ASN A 145 -30.30 -26.28 8.61
N SER A 146 -30.74 -26.64 9.83
CA SER A 146 -31.13 -28.02 10.18
C SER A 146 -32.53 -28.38 9.64
N THR A 147 -33.37 -27.38 9.37
CA THR A 147 -34.78 -27.55 8.96
C THR A 147 -35.02 -27.70 7.45
N GLU A 148 -33.98 -27.65 6.60
CA GLU A 148 -34.13 -27.78 5.13
C GLU A 148 -33.77 -29.17 4.58
N ALA A 149 -33.43 -30.15 5.43
CA ALA A 149 -33.03 -31.50 5.03
C ALA A 149 -34.15 -32.54 5.23
N VAL A 150 -35.34 -32.31 4.66
CA VAL A 150 -36.34 -33.37 4.44
C VAL A 150 -36.98 -33.11 3.08
N HIS A 151 -36.33 -33.58 2.01
CA HIS A 151 -36.92 -34.00 0.72
C HIS A 151 -35.80 -34.20 -0.29
N ASP A 152 -35.35 -35.45 -0.47
CA ASP A 152 -35.54 -36.21 -1.71
C ASP A 152 -34.72 -37.50 -1.65
N ASP A 153 -35.46 -38.59 -1.86
CA ASP A 153 -35.06 -39.98 -1.85
C ASP A 153 -34.74 -40.42 -3.30
N TYR A 154 -33.98 -41.53 -3.46
CA TYR A 154 -33.50 -42.19 -4.70
C TYR A 154 -32.31 -41.51 -5.41
N ASN A 155 -31.18 -42.17 -5.74
CA ASN A 155 -30.96 -43.53 -6.23
C ASN A 155 -29.50 -43.95 -5.95
N GLU A 156 -29.32 -45.22 -5.63
CA GLU A 156 -28.03 -45.91 -5.41
C GLU A 156 -27.18 -46.03 -6.70
N GLU A 157 -25.85 -45.98 -6.55
CA GLU A 157 -24.90 -46.91 -7.19
C GLU A 157 -23.51 -46.76 -6.52
N GLU A 158 -23.01 -47.88 -5.98
CA GLU A 158 -21.74 -48.05 -5.25
C GLU A 158 -20.51 -47.95 -6.16
N GLU A 159 -19.37 -47.43 -5.64
CA GLU A 159 -18.05 -48.08 -5.76
C GLU A 159 -16.98 -47.39 -4.88
N GLU A 160 -16.60 -48.12 -3.83
CA GLU A 160 -15.36 -48.25 -3.04
C GLU A 160 -14.39 -47.06 -2.76
N GLU A 161 -14.11 -46.94 -1.45
CA GLU A 161 -13.24 -45.99 -0.77
C GLU A 161 -11.73 -46.11 -1.08
N GLU A 162 -11.05 -44.96 -1.24
CA GLU A 162 -9.64 -44.81 -0.87
C GLU A 162 -9.53 -43.68 0.17
N LYS A 163 -9.06 -44.01 1.37
CA LYS A 163 -9.13 -43.19 2.60
C LYS A 163 -8.44 -41.82 2.47
N ASP A 164 -9.23 -40.75 2.56
CA ASP A 164 -8.78 -39.37 2.68
C ASP A 164 -8.06 -39.10 4.02
N ILE A 165 -6.88 -38.48 3.92
CA ILE A 165 -6.22 -37.79 5.03
C ILE A 165 -6.94 -36.46 5.21
N ASP A 166 -7.43 -36.17 6.42
CA ASP A 166 -8.10 -34.92 6.83
C ASP A 166 -7.51 -33.64 6.19
N VAL A 167 -8.05 -33.27 5.02
CA VAL A 167 -7.87 -31.95 4.44
C VAL A 167 -8.88 -31.05 5.12
N VAL A 168 -8.39 -30.21 6.03
CA VAL A 168 -9.14 -29.10 6.62
C VAL A 168 -9.85 -28.34 5.49
N SER A 169 -11.16 -28.56 5.37
CA SER A 169 -12.02 -27.92 4.40
C SER A 169 -12.11 -26.43 4.71
N TYR A 170 -11.32 -25.64 3.97
CA TYR A 170 -11.40 -24.19 4.02
C TYR A 170 -12.72 -23.75 3.39
N LYS A 171 -13.71 -23.40 4.22
CA LYS A 171 -14.90 -22.71 3.74
C LYS A 171 -14.47 -21.47 2.94
N LYS A 172 -14.83 -21.47 1.66
CA LYS A 172 -14.68 -20.36 0.71
C LYS A 172 -15.25 -19.09 1.37
N PHE A 173 -14.40 -18.09 1.63
CA PHE A 173 -14.88 -16.76 1.99
C PHE A 173 -15.79 -16.26 0.86
N LYS A 174 -17.06 -15.96 1.18
CA LYS A 174 -18.00 -15.38 0.21
C LYS A 174 -17.36 -14.15 -0.43
N HIS A 175 -17.57 -14.01 -1.73
CA HIS A 175 -17.14 -12.89 -2.57
C HIS A 175 -17.12 -11.58 -1.79
N ILE A 176 -15.94 -11.01 -1.57
CA ILE A 176 -15.84 -9.66 -1.00
C ILE A 176 -16.21 -8.71 -2.12
N GLU A 177 -17.40 -8.11 -2.04
CA GLU A 177 -17.77 -6.92 -2.82
C GLU A 177 -16.87 -5.75 -2.40
N GLY A 178 -15.67 -5.69 -2.99
CA GLY A 178 -15.02 -4.46 -3.38
C GLY A 178 -14.86 -3.33 -2.37
N TRP A 179 -14.59 -3.55 -1.07
CA TRP A 179 -14.22 -2.42 -0.21
C TRP A 179 -13.18 -2.68 0.88
N ILE A 180 -12.43 -1.61 1.18
CA ILE A 180 -11.11 -1.48 1.82
C ILE A 180 -11.16 -0.83 3.21
N GLY A 181 -12.30 -0.90 3.90
CA GLY A 181 -12.54 -0.19 5.17
C GLY A 181 -13.39 -0.98 6.16
N GLY A 182 -13.77 -0.36 7.27
CA GLY A 182 -14.50 -0.96 8.38
C GLY A 182 -13.63 -1.12 9.62
N ASP A 183 -14.13 -1.88 10.58
CA ASP A 183 -13.45 -2.07 11.86
C ASP A 183 -12.11 -2.80 11.71
N ILE A 184 -11.15 -2.38 12.53
CA ILE A 184 -9.86 -3.06 12.64
C ILE A 184 -10.08 -4.35 13.44
N PRO A 185 -9.58 -5.51 12.98
CA PRO A 185 -9.79 -6.79 13.64
C PRO A 185 -8.88 -6.99 14.87
N LEU A 186 -8.93 -6.09 15.86
CA LEU A 186 -8.08 -6.14 17.05
C LEU A 186 -8.27 -7.41 17.88
N ASP A 187 -9.45 -8.03 17.82
CA ASP A 187 -9.79 -9.28 18.48
C ASP A 187 -9.31 -10.53 17.71
N ALA A 188 -8.79 -10.36 16.49
CA ALA A 188 -8.37 -11.47 15.64
C ALA A 188 -6.87 -11.77 15.73
N ARG A 189 -6.48 -12.89 15.12
CA ARG A 189 -5.08 -13.26 14.89
C ARG A 189 -4.62 -12.73 13.53
N VAL A 190 -3.37 -12.30 13.47
CA VAL A 190 -2.73 -11.93 12.19
C VAL A 190 -2.77 -13.14 11.24
N PRO A 191 -3.16 -12.96 9.96
CA PRO A 191 -3.15 -14.03 8.97
C PRO A 191 -1.77 -14.69 8.84
N LEU A 192 -1.75 -16.01 8.66
CA LEU A 192 -0.50 -16.79 8.63
C LEU A 192 0.45 -16.34 7.52
N GLN A 193 -0.06 -15.87 6.37
CA GLN A 193 0.72 -15.24 5.29
C GLN A 193 -0.17 -14.29 4.44
N SER A 194 0.02 -12.98 4.56
CA SER A 194 -0.72 -12.00 3.73
C SER A 194 -0.44 -12.14 2.23
N ARG A 195 0.71 -12.69 1.84
CA ARG A 195 1.03 -12.98 0.44
C ARG A 195 0.22 -14.16 -0.13
N LEU A 196 0.01 -15.23 0.64
CA LEU A 196 -0.84 -16.34 0.19
C LEU A 196 -2.28 -15.89 0.04
N TYR A 197 -2.78 -15.13 1.01
CA TYR A 197 -4.11 -14.51 0.92
C TYR A 197 -4.24 -13.63 -0.33
N PHE A 198 -3.22 -12.83 -0.65
CA PHE A 198 -3.19 -12.05 -1.88
C PHE A 198 -3.18 -12.92 -3.15
N GLU A 199 -2.41 -14.02 -3.17
CA GLU A 199 -2.33 -14.95 -4.30
C GLU A 199 -3.65 -15.72 -4.51
N GLU A 200 -4.30 -16.18 -3.43
CA GLU A 200 -5.60 -16.88 -3.44
C GLU A 200 -6.73 -15.97 -3.96
N HIS A 201 -6.77 -14.71 -3.53
CA HIS A 201 -7.79 -13.75 -3.99
C HIS A 201 -7.45 -13.10 -5.36
N ASN A 202 -6.30 -13.43 -5.96
CA ASN A 202 -5.89 -12.95 -7.27
C ASN A 202 -6.29 -13.92 -8.40
N THR A 203 -6.80 -15.12 -8.11
CA THR A 203 -7.36 -16.05 -9.13
C THR A 203 -8.78 -15.62 -9.50
N VAL A 204 -8.90 -14.55 -10.29
CA VAL A 204 -10.14 -14.22 -10.99
C VAL A 204 -9.98 -14.72 -12.43
N SER A 205 -10.71 -15.79 -12.74
CA SER A 205 -11.07 -16.30 -14.08
C SER A 205 -9.95 -16.31 -15.13
N ASP A 206 -9.11 -17.32 -15.10
CA ASP A 206 -8.38 -17.76 -16.31
C ASP A 206 -8.84 -19.20 -16.60
N ASP A 207 -9.72 -19.37 -17.59
CA ASP A 207 -10.25 -20.67 -18.05
C ASP A 207 -9.19 -21.53 -18.76
N SER A 208 -7.90 -21.33 -18.45
CA SER A 208 -6.83 -22.17 -18.94
C SER A 208 -6.71 -23.41 -18.03
N LYS A 209 -7.01 -24.59 -18.60
CA LYS A 209 -6.92 -25.91 -17.97
C LYS A 209 -5.51 -26.32 -17.52
N ASP A 210 -4.52 -25.43 -17.54
CA ASP A 210 -3.10 -25.77 -17.42
C ASP A 210 -2.41 -25.19 -16.17
N SER A 211 -3.19 -24.84 -15.13
CA SER A 211 -2.66 -24.29 -13.87
C SER A 211 -2.82 -25.21 -12.66
N HIS A 212 -2.69 -26.54 -12.84
CA HIS A 212 -2.40 -27.43 -11.71
C HIS A 212 -0.94 -27.34 -11.25
N ARG A 213 -0.49 -26.13 -10.88
CA ARG A 213 0.74 -25.99 -10.08
C ARG A 213 0.32 -26.09 -8.62
N LYS A 214 0.39 -27.31 -8.06
CA LYS A 214 0.09 -27.63 -6.65
C LYS A 214 0.58 -26.49 -5.74
N LEU A 215 -0.35 -25.81 -5.06
CA LEU A 215 -0.01 -24.88 -3.97
C LEU A 215 0.74 -25.70 -2.92
N SER A 216 2.04 -25.44 -2.75
CA SER A 216 2.83 -26.11 -1.73
C SER A 216 2.35 -25.63 -0.35
N THR A 217 1.77 -26.52 0.43
CA THR A 217 1.30 -26.33 1.81
C THR A 217 2.41 -26.22 2.85
N GLU A 218 3.69 -26.17 2.44
CA GLU A 218 4.79 -26.02 3.38
C GLU A 218 4.93 -24.59 3.92
N TYR A 219 4.35 -24.40 5.09
CA TYR A 219 4.60 -23.31 6.02
C TYR A 219 6.09 -23.15 6.34
N ARG A 220 6.75 -22.14 5.75
CA ARG A 220 7.99 -21.59 6.31
C ARG A 220 8.00 -20.08 6.26
N THR A 221 8.23 -19.48 7.43
CA THR A 221 8.38 -18.04 7.68
C THR A 221 9.60 -17.40 7.02
N ASN A 222 10.24 -18.04 6.05
CA ASN A 222 11.42 -17.53 5.39
C ASN A 222 11.25 -17.78 3.89
N ARG A 223 11.59 -16.76 3.09
CA ARG A 223 11.82 -16.78 1.63
C ARG A 223 11.85 -18.17 0.99
N ARG A 224 11.20 -18.33 -0.17
CA ARG A 224 11.55 -19.45 -1.06
C ARG A 224 13.07 -19.36 -1.34
N PRO A 225 13.79 -20.48 -1.46
CA PRO A 225 15.24 -20.47 -1.72
C PRO A 225 15.67 -19.56 -2.89
N ASP A 226 14.77 -19.35 -3.86
CA ASP A 226 14.98 -18.52 -5.05
C ASP A 226 14.43 -17.08 -4.94
N ASP A 227 13.80 -16.71 -3.82
CA ASP A 227 13.26 -15.36 -3.65
C ASP A 227 14.40 -14.35 -3.41
N VAL A 228 14.65 -13.53 -4.44
CA VAL A 228 15.54 -12.38 -4.34
C VAL A 228 15.16 -11.54 -3.11
N PRO A 229 16.13 -11.21 -2.22
CA PRO A 229 15.90 -10.30 -1.12
C PRO A 229 15.10 -9.07 -1.54
N LEU A 230 14.09 -8.65 -0.76
CA LEU A 230 13.32 -7.42 -1.03
C LEU A 230 14.22 -6.18 -1.26
N SER A 231 15.43 -6.20 -0.67
CA SER A 231 16.50 -5.22 -0.88
C SER A 231 17.16 -5.27 -2.26
N GLU A 232 17.20 -6.45 -2.88
CA GLU A 232 17.90 -6.76 -4.15
C GLU A 232 16.97 -6.75 -5.37
N GLN A 233 15.64 -6.70 -5.17
CA GLN A 233 14.71 -6.53 -6.29
C GLN A 233 14.90 -5.15 -6.95
N ARG A 234 15.70 -5.17 -8.03
CA ARG A 234 15.92 -4.04 -8.92
C ARG A 234 14.78 -3.98 -9.94
N VAL A 235 14.18 -2.80 -10.00
CA VAL A 235 13.15 -2.47 -11.00
C VAL A 235 13.73 -1.77 -12.21
N THR A 236 15.05 -1.52 -12.24
CA THR A 236 15.76 -0.95 -13.38
C THR A 236 16.96 -1.83 -13.70
N SER A 237 17.21 -2.06 -14.99
CA SER A 237 18.37 -2.84 -15.47
C SER A 237 19.68 -2.02 -15.45
N ARG A 238 19.57 -0.69 -15.55
CA ARG A 238 20.72 0.22 -15.68
C ARG A 238 21.68 0.12 -14.48
N ARG A 239 22.97 0.00 -14.75
CA ARG A 239 24.04 0.02 -13.73
C ARG A 239 24.38 1.47 -13.36
N ARG A 240 24.86 1.68 -12.13
CA ARG A 240 25.37 2.98 -11.70
C ARG A 240 26.77 3.14 -12.29
N LEU A 241 26.96 4.16 -13.10
CA LEU A 241 28.27 4.52 -13.66
C LEU A 241 29.03 5.43 -12.68
N PRO A 242 30.37 5.54 -12.79
CA PRO A 242 31.18 6.44 -11.97
C PRO A 242 30.65 7.87 -11.98
N ASP A 243 30.88 8.62 -10.90
CA ASP A 243 30.54 10.04 -10.90
C ASP A 243 31.57 10.82 -11.72
N TYR A 244 31.10 11.85 -12.43
CA TYR A 244 31.93 12.74 -13.27
C TYR A 244 31.77 14.21 -12.85
N ALA A 245 30.74 14.51 -12.04
CA ALA A 245 30.52 15.86 -11.54
C ALA A 245 31.65 16.27 -10.59
N ILE A 246 32.02 17.55 -10.59
CA ILE A 246 32.98 18.10 -9.63
C ILE A 246 32.41 17.91 -8.22
N SER A 247 33.18 17.32 -7.30
CA SER A 247 32.74 17.17 -5.90
C SER A 247 32.51 18.55 -5.26
N GLU A 248 31.51 18.67 -4.38
CA GLU A 248 31.30 19.92 -3.61
C GLU A 248 32.56 20.36 -2.86
N LYS A 249 33.36 19.39 -2.38
CA LYS A 249 34.61 19.67 -1.65
C LYS A 249 35.75 20.17 -2.54
N SER A 250 35.67 19.88 -3.84
CA SER A 250 36.70 20.22 -4.82
C SER A 250 36.20 21.26 -5.82
N LEU A 251 35.14 22.00 -5.47
CA LEU A 251 34.55 22.99 -6.34
C LEU A 251 35.44 24.25 -6.37
N PRO A 252 35.83 24.76 -7.54
CA PRO A 252 36.59 26.00 -7.63
C PRO A 252 35.83 27.15 -6.98
N LYS A 253 36.52 27.99 -6.18
CA LYS A 253 35.87 29.08 -5.41
C LYS A 253 35.13 30.08 -6.31
N THR A 254 35.63 30.31 -7.52
CA THR A 254 34.99 31.16 -8.53
C THR A 254 33.65 30.57 -8.96
N LEU A 255 33.65 29.29 -9.37
CA LEU A 255 32.44 28.57 -9.75
C LEU A 255 31.43 28.45 -8.59
N GLU A 256 31.90 28.19 -7.37
CA GLU A 256 31.03 28.12 -6.18
C GLU A 256 30.26 29.43 -5.97
N LYS A 257 30.96 30.58 -6.00
CA LYS A 257 30.34 31.91 -5.88
C LYS A 257 29.34 32.19 -7.00
N GLU A 258 29.64 31.77 -8.23
CA GLU A 258 28.73 31.92 -9.36
C GLU A 258 27.48 31.07 -9.22
N LEU A 259 27.62 29.80 -8.81
CA LEU A 259 26.48 28.91 -8.58
C LEU A 259 25.60 29.41 -7.43
N ASP A 260 26.19 29.93 -6.36
CA ASP A 260 25.44 30.54 -5.25
C ASP A 260 24.75 31.84 -5.66
N LYS A 261 25.39 32.63 -6.53
CA LYS A 261 24.75 33.80 -7.14
C LYS A 261 23.56 33.38 -8.01
N PHE A 262 23.74 32.39 -8.88
CA PHE A 262 22.69 31.79 -9.72
C PHE A 262 21.51 31.27 -8.90
N VAL A 263 21.78 30.55 -7.80
CA VAL A 263 20.72 30.06 -6.92
C VAL A 263 19.94 31.22 -6.31
N ARG A 264 20.63 32.23 -5.78
CA ARG A 264 20.00 33.42 -5.21
C ARG A 264 19.16 34.15 -6.27
N ASP A 265 19.73 34.40 -7.44
CA ASP A 265 19.07 35.04 -8.59
C ASP A 265 17.72 34.40 -8.94
N LEU A 266 17.68 33.08 -9.06
CA LEU A 266 16.47 32.39 -9.46
C LEU A 266 15.44 32.22 -8.33
N THR A 267 15.86 32.28 -7.07
CA THR A 267 14.98 32.04 -5.91
C THR A 267 14.46 33.31 -5.24
N THR A 268 15.04 34.48 -5.54
CA THR A 268 14.61 35.78 -5.00
C THR A 268 13.94 36.63 -6.08
N ARG A 269 13.03 37.55 -5.69
CA ARG A 269 12.55 38.61 -6.60
C ARG A 269 13.61 39.69 -6.75
N ARG A 270 13.88 40.14 -7.97
CA ARG A 270 14.78 41.27 -8.27
C ARG A 270 14.08 42.35 -9.08
N VAL A 271 14.59 43.58 -8.97
CA VAL A 271 14.14 44.72 -9.80
C VAL A 271 14.45 44.40 -11.26
N GLY A 272 13.46 44.51 -12.14
CA GLY A 272 13.58 44.20 -13.57
C GLY A 272 13.51 42.70 -13.92
N GLN A 273 13.32 41.81 -12.95
CA GLN A 273 13.14 40.38 -13.23
C GLN A 273 11.72 40.10 -13.72
N GLU A 274 11.59 39.60 -14.94
CA GLU A 274 10.32 39.07 -15.43
C GLU A 274 10.05 37.68 -14.83
N GLY A 275 8.90 37.52 -14.18
CA GLY A 275 8.40 36.22 -13.69
C GLY A 275 8.49 36.02 -12.17
N VAL A 276 7.86 34.93 -11.72
CA VAL A 276 7.79 34.54 -10.30
C VAL A 276 9.06 33.77 -9.92
N PRO A 277 9.62 33.97 -8.70
CA PRO A 277 10.75 33.19 -8.23
C PRO A 277 10.57 31.68 -8.41
N VAL A 278 11.63 31.03 -8.86
CA VAL A 278 11.66 29.60 -9.11
C VAL A 278 11.77 28.85 -7.78
N ARG A 279 11.04 27.74 -7.64
CA ARG A 279 11.07 26.91 -6.43
C ARG A 279 12.50 26.41 -6.16
N ALA A 280 12.94 26.50 -4.90
CA ALA A 280 14.28 26.11 -4.47
C ALA A 280 14.72 24.71 -4.96
N GLN A 281 13.83 23.72 -4.94
CA GLN A 281 14.15 22.37 -5.45
C GLN A 281 14.45 22.34 -6.95
N THR A 282 13.75 23.15 -7.76
CA THR A 282 14.00 23.24 -9.20
C THR A 282 15.36 23.90 -9.46
N VAL A 283 15.67 24.97 -8.73
CA VAL A 283 16.95 25.67 -8.83
C VAL A 283 18.11 24.79 -8.37
N LYS A 284 17.92 23.99 -7.31
CA LYS A 284 18.89 22.97 -6.89
C LYS A 284 19.19 21.98 -8.03
N ASN A 285 18.17 21.51 -8.74
CA ASN A 285 18.39 20.62 -9.89
C ASN A 285 19.21 21.32 -11.00
N HIS A 286 18.98 22.62 -11.24
CA HIS A 286 19.77 23.39 -12.19
C HIS A 286 21.23 23.51 -11.76
N ARG A 287 21.48 23.81 -10.47
CA ARG A 287 22.84 23.82 -9.88
C ARG A 287 23.52 22.46 -10.00
N ASP A 288 22.81 21.38 -9.71
CA ASP A 288 23.35 20.02 -9.82
C ASP A 288 23.76 19.69 -11.27
N VAL A 289 22.95 20.10 -12.26
CA VAL A 289 23.29 19.93 -13.68
C VAL A 289 24.45 20.84 -14.09
N ALA A 290 24.53 22.07 -13.60
CA ALA A 290 25.67 22.96 -13.84
C ALA A 290 26.98 22.34 -13.35
N ARG A 291 26.99 21.85 -12.10
CA ARG A 291 28.14 21.16 -11.50
C ARG A 291 28.53 19.90 -12.28
N ALA A 292 27.55 19.13 -12.74
CA ALA A 292 27.79 17.96 -13.57
C ALA A 292 28.38 18.33 -14.94
N PHE A 293 27.85 19.37 -15.58
CA PHE A 293 28.33 19.86 -16.87
C PHE A 293 29.77 20.38 -16.78
N CYS A 294 30.09 21.23 -15.80
CA CYS A 294 31.46 21.67 -15.55
C CYS A 294 32.38 20.47 -15.25
N GLY A 295 31.90 19.47 -14.49
CA GLY A 295 32.66 18.26 -14.21
C GLY A 295 32.96 17.42 -15.45
N TYR A 296 32.04 17.36 -16.42
CA TYR A 296 32.31 16.75 -17.72
C TYR A 296 33.43 17.50 -18.46
N LEU A 297 33.39 18.83 -18.51
CA LEU A 297 34.38 19.63 -19.23
C LEU A 297 35.79 19.48 -18.64
N VAL A 298 35.89 19.49 -17.31
CA VAL A 298 37.17 19.33 -16.60
C VAL A 298 37.66 17.88 -16.61
N ASN A 299 36.83 16.94 -16.13
CA ASN A 299 37.29 15.57 -15.83
C ASN A 299 37.21 14.61 -17.04
N VAL A 300 36.42 14.93 -18.07
CA VAL A 300 36.19 14.02 -19.21
C VAL A 300 36.72 14.61 -20.51
N LYS A 301 36.38 15.87 -20.82
CA LYS A 301 36.84 16.53 -22.04
C LYS A 301 38.30 17.02 -21.93
N GLY A 302 38.78 17.27 -20.71
CA GLY A 302 40.16 17.68 -20.45
C GLY A 302 40.42 19.18 -20.63
N LEU A 303 39.39 20.03 -20.52
CA LEU A 303 39.54 21.49 -20.48
C LEU A 303 40.06 21.90 -19.09
N ASN A 304 41.37 21.68 -18.87
CA ASN A 304 42.05 21.80 -17.57
C ASN A 304 42.84 23.11 -17.41
N GLU A 305 42.60 24.11 -18.25
CA GLU A 305 43.33 25.38 -18.20
C GLU A 305 42.88 26.18 -16.97
N ASN A 306 43.63 26.02 -15.86
CA ASN A 306 43.41 26.61 -14.54
C ASN A 306 42.12 26.18 -13.82
N ALA A 307 42.10 24.94 -13.31
CA ALA A 307 41.03 24.40 -12.47
C ALA A 307 40.63 25.32 -11.29
N GLU A 308 41.51 26.20 -10.80
CA GLU A 308 41.20 27.14 -9.72
C GLU A 308 40.29 28.30 -10.14
N ASN A 309 40.26 28.66 -11.43
CA ASN A 309 39.54 29.83 -11.95
C ASN A 309 38.38 29.49 -12.89
N TYR A 310 38.08 28.20 -13.07
CA TYR A 310 36.99 27.74 -13.93
C TYR A 310 35.65 28.41 -13.57
N SER A 311 34.94 28.92 -14.57
CA SER A 311 33.68 29.68 -14.48
C SER A 311 32.59 29.05 -15.35
N LEU A 312 31.33 29.39 -15.09
CA LEU A 312 30.21 29.09 -15.98
C LEU A 312 30.36 29.73 -17.37
N LYS A 313 31.12 30.82 -17.49
CA LYS A 313 31.45 31.44 -18.79
C LYS A 313 32.41 30.60 -19.62
N ASP A 314 33.22 29.75 -19.00
CA ASP A 314 34.06 28.81 -19.77
C ASP A 314 33.21 27.66 -20.33
N ALA A 315 32.11 27.33 -19.63
CA ALA A 315 31.16 26.31 -20.06
C ALA A 315 30.19 26.80 -21.16
N PHE A 316 29.89 28.11 -21.19
CA PHE A 316 29.17 28.81 -22.26
C PHE A 316 29.98 30.05 -22.65
N PRO A 317 30.83 29.99 -23.69
CA PRO A 317 31.81 31.04 -24.00
C PRO A 317 31.22 32.29 -24.67
N SER A 318 30.13 32.15 -25.42
CA SER A 318 29.47 33.27 -26.11
C SER A 318 27.95 33.19 -26.07
N SER A 319 27.29 34.31 -26.39
CA SER A 319 25.84 34.40 -26.57
C SER A 319 25.36 33.88 -27.93
N ASP A 320 26.29 33.61 -28.85
CA ASP A 320 26.01 33.19 -30.21
C ASP A 320 25.74 31.68 -30.28
N SER A 321 25.34 31.17 -31.44
CA SER A 321 25.05 29.74 -31.61
C SER A 321 26.22 28.82 -31.23
N GLU A 322 27.46 29.23 -31.48
CA GLU A 322 28.69 28.51 -31.11
C GLU A 322 28.86 28.36 -29.59
N GLY A 323 28.29 29.27 -28.80
CA GLY A 323 28.30 29.18 -27.34
C GLY A 323 27.60 27.93 -26.80
N ALA A 324 26.75 27.28 -27.60
CA ALA A 324 26.07 26.04 -27.22
C ALA A 324 26.92 24.77 -27.45
N GLN A 325 28.08 24.89 -28.11
CA GLN A 325 28.87 23.75 -28.58
C GLN A 325 29.16 22.73 -27.46
N TYR A 326 29.73 23.19 -26.34
CA TYR A 326 30.07 22.30 -25.22
C TYR A 326 28.84 21.66 -24.56
N ALA A 327 27.72 22.38 -24.49
CA ALA A 327 26.47 21.84 -23.97
C ALA A 327 25.89 20.76 -24.89
N ILE A 328 26.00 20.92 -26.21
CA ILE A 328 25.58 19.93 -27.20
C ILE A 328 26.46 18.68 -27.10
N GLU A 329 27.79 18.84 -27.07
CA GLU A 329 28.73 17.73 -26.92
C GLU A 329 28.52 16.98 -25.60
N TYR A 330 28.32 17.71 -24.49
CA TYR A 330 27.98 17.10 -23.21
C TYR A 330 26.71 16.26 -23.30
N MET A 331 25.66 16.76 -23.97
CA MET A 331 24.41 16.01 -24.16
C MET A 331 24.58 14.80 -25.06
N GLN A 332 25.40 14.91 -26.11
CA GLN A 332 25.78 13.78 -26.94
C GLN A 332 26.51 12.71 -26.12
N TRP A 333 27.52 13.08 -25.34
CA TRP A 333 28.24 12.16 -24.46
C TRP A 333 27.33 11.51 -23.41
N MET A 334 26.40 12.26 -22.82
CA MET A 334 25.44 11.73 -21.86
C MET A 334 24.50 10.70 -22.51
N VAL A 335 24.10 10.91 -23.77
CA VAL A 335 23.23 9.97 -24.48
C VAL A 335 24.02 8.75 -24.93
N GLU A 336 25.17 8.92 -25.57
CA GLU A 336 25.95 7.84 -26.19
C GLU A 336 26.74 7.03 -25.17
N THR A 337 27.46 7.70 -24.26
CA THR A 337 28.36 7.04 -23.30
C THR A 337 27.65 6.71 -22.00
N ARG A 338 26.82 7.62 -21.48
CA ARG A 338 26.10 7.41 -20.20
C ARG A 338 24.74 6.75 -20.38
N GLY A 339 24.26 6.65 -21.62
CA GLY A 339 23.00 5.99 -21.96
C GLY A 339 21.78 6.63 -21.31
N ILE A 340 21.74 7.95 -21.07
CA ILE A 340 20.61 8.57 -20.34
C ILE A 340 19.26 8.40 -21.05
N LEU A 341 18.16 8.53 -20.30
CA LEU A 341 16.83 8.54 -20.90
C LEU A 341 16.58 9.87 -21.61
N SER A 342 15.78 9.86 -22.67
CA SER A 342 15.37 11.11 -23.33
C SER A 342 14.61 12.07 -22.39
N SER A 343 13.93 11.57 -21.36
CA SER A 343 13.32 12.42 -20.32
C SER A 343 14.36 13.08 -19.39
N THR A 344 15.48 12.40 -19.13
CA THR A 344 16.63 12.97 -18.43
C THR A 344 17.34 14.00 -19.30
N GLU A 345 17.48 13.71 -20.60
CA GLU A 345 18.02 14.64 -21.59
C GLU A 345 17.19 15.95 -21.63
N ASP A 346 15.85 15.89 -21.77
CA ASP A 346 14.99 17.08 -21.72
C ASP A 346 15.17 17.88 -20.41
N ALA A 347 15.28 17.19 -19.27
CA ALA A 347 15.47 17.85 -17.98
C ALA A 347 16.85 18.53 -17.85
N TYR A 348 17.90 17.91 -18.39
CA TYR A 348 19.26 18.44 -18.37
C TYR A 348 19.36 19.63 -19.32
N VAL A 349 18.86 19.52 -20.55
CA VAL A 349 18.84 20.63 -21.51
C VAL A 349 18.02 21.81 -20.98
N ARG A 350 16.89 21.56 -20.29
CA ARG A 350 16.14 22.64 -19.62
C ARG A 350 16.97 23.39 -18.58
N SER A 351 17.84 22.67 -17.86
CA SER A 351 18.74 23.28 -16.89
C SER A 351 19.85 24.07 -17.56
N LEU A 352 20.41 23.54 -18.66
CA LEU A 352 21.39 24.24 -19.49
C LEU A 352 20.81 25.54 -20.08
N ILE A 353 19.55 25.52 -20.55
CA ILE A 353 18.84 26.73 -20.99
C ILE A 353 18.72 27.75 -19.84
N ALA A 354 18.37 27.31 -18.63
CA ALA A 354 18.25 28.20 -17.48
C ALA A 354 19.59 28.86 -17.12
N ILE A 355 20.70 28.11 -17.22
CA ILE A 355 22.06 28.64 -17.01
C ILE A 355 22.43 29.65 -18.11
N ALA A 356 22.22 29.30 -19.39
CA ALA A 356 22.51 30.18 -20.51
C ALA A 356 21.70 31.49 -20.47
N LYS A 357 20.41 31.43 -20.11
CA LYS A 357 19.57 32.63 -19.91
C LYS A 357 20.06 33.53 -18.77
N TRP A 358 20.62 32.94 -17.73
CA TRP A 358 21.17 33.71 -16.61
C TRP A 358 22.52 34.34 -16.96
N LEU A 359 23.37 33.65 -17.73
CA LEU A 359 24.64 34.18 -18.22
C LEU A 359 24.45 35.28 -19.28
N TYR A 360 23.48 35.08 -20.17
CA TYR A 360 23.18 35.96 -21.30
C TYR A 360 21.69 36.35 -21.30
N PRO A 361 21.29 37.29 -20.43
CA PRO A 361 19.93 37.81 -20.41
C PRO A 361 19.55 38.37 -21.79
N PRO A 362 18.26 38.27 -22.20
CA PRO A 362 17.79 38.90 -23.43
C PRO A 362 18.11 40.40 -23.42
N LEU A 363 18.61 40.92 -24.53
CA LEU A 363 18.74 42.36 -24.72
C LEU A 363 17.31 42.93 -24.74
N MET A 364 16.93 43.67 -23.69
CA MET A 364 15.70 44.45 -23.74
C MET A 364 15.82 45.43 -24.90
N LYS A 365 14.85 45.40 -25.83
CA LYS A 365 14.69 46.50 -26.79
C LYS A 365 14.46 47.77 -25.98
N LEU A 366 15.50 48.60 -25.84
CA LEU A 366 15.27 50.03 -25.70
C LEU A 366 14.42 50.42 -26.91
N SER A 367 13.15 50.73 -26.66
CA SER A 367 12.23 51.24 -27.67
C SER A 367 12.93 52.37 -28.42
N SER A 368 13.37 52.09 -29.64
CA SER A 368 13.70 53.10 -30.62
C SER A 368 12.41 53.88 -30.89
N ALA A 369 12.21 54.94 -30.12
CA ALA A 369 11.41 56.05 -30.60
C ALA A 369 12.02 56.48 -31.95
N SER A 370 11.18 56.54 -32.96
CA SER A 370 11.47 56.90 -34.37
C SER A 370 11.70 55.71 -35.31
N ALA A 371 10.59 55.13 -35.78
CA ALA A 371 10.34 54.91 -37.21
C ALA A 371 8.95 54.27 -37.38
N SER A 372 7.93 55.10 -37.38
CA SER A 372 6.62 54.75 -37.91
C SER A 372 6.69 54.59 -39.43
N SER A 373 6.31 53.42 -39.95
CA SER A 373 5.40 53.31 -41.11
C SER A 373 5.06 51.86 -41.46
N LEU A 374 3.75 51.58 -41.38
CA LEU A 374 2.93 50.81 -42.33
C LEU A 374 3.39 49.42 -42.77
N SER A 375 2.69 48.39 -42.27
CA SER A 375 2.13 47.34 -43.15
C SER A 375 1.03 46.57 -42.41
N SER A 376 -0.18 46.68 -42.93
CA SER A 376 -1.37 45.94 -42.54
C SER A 376 -1.36 44.55 -43.19
N GLY A 377 -1.52 43.50 -42.38
CA GLY A 377 -1.60 42.13 -42.87
C GLY A 377 -2.40 41.24 -41.92
N SER A 378 -3.66 41.01 -42.27
CA SER A 378 -4.60 40.11 -41.60
C SER A 378 -4.15 38.64 -41.69
N GLY A 379 -4.20 37.91 -40.57
CA GLY A 379 -3.80 36.49 -40.54
C GLY A 379 -4.41 35.72 -39.37
N LYS A 380 -5.37 34.85 -39.67
CA LYS A 380 -6.13 33.95 -38.79
C LYS A 380 -5.28 33.21 -37.74
N LYS A 381 -5.60 33.38 -36.45
CA LYS A 381 -5.16 32.50 -35.36
C LYS A 381 -5.92 31.17 -35.42
N LYS A 382 -5.21 30.07 -35.70
CA LYS A 382 -5.66 28.70 -35.41
C LYS A 382 -5.30 28.36 -33.96
N ASN A 383 -6.32 28.10 -33.14
CA ASN A 383 -6.15 27.56 -31.79
C ASN A 383 -5.88 26.05 -31.86
N SER A 384 -4.72 25.62 -31.39
CA SER A 384 -4.48 24.22 -31.02
C SER A 384 -3.90 24.18 -29.60
N SER A 385 -4.77 23.91 -28.63
CA SER A 385 -4.47 23.82 -27.21
C SER A 385 -3.94 22.43 -26.84
N ALA A 386 -2.63 22.34 -26.63
CA ALA A 386 -1.97 21.20 -25.98
C ALA A 386 -1.11 21.70 -24.82
N ALA A 387 -1.76 22.13 -23.74
CA ALA A 387 -1.11 22.66 -22.55
C ALA A 387 -0.56 21.52 -21.68
N SER A 388 0.77 21.40 -21.63
CA SER A 388 1.50 20.64 -20.61
C SER A 388 2.42 21.60 -19.85
N SER A 389 1.97 22.04 -18.68
CA SER A 389 2.71 22.39 -17.44
C SER A 389 4.12 23.01 -17.50
N SER A 390 4.48 23.75 -18.54
CA SER A 390 5.70 24.56 -18.59
C SER A 390 5.44 26.06 -18.68
N SER A 391 4.26 26.52 -18.24
CA SER A 391 3.86 27.93 -18.36
C SER A 391 4.45 28.81 -17.25
N LEU A 392 5.73 29.14 -17.41
CA LEU A 392 6.29 30.44 -17.01
C LEU A 392 7.00 31.11 -18.22
N LEU A 393 6.69 30.66 -19.44
CA LEU A 393 7.36 31.09 -20.68
C LEU A 393 6.37 31.32 -21.83
N SER A 394 5.18 31.80 -21.51
CA SER A 394 4.21 32.18 -22.54
C SER A 394 3.32 33.32 -22.06
N SER A 395 3.92 34.49 -21.86
CA SER A 395 3.24 35.76 -22.12
C SER A 395 3.63 36.22 -23.52
N ALA A 396 2.63 36.62 -24.29
CA ALA A 396 2.80 37.12 -25.64
C ALA A 396 3.72 38.35 -25.66
N GLY A 397 4.73 38.30 -26.53
CA GLY A 397 5.77 39.31 -26.69
C GLY A 397 7.05 38.59 -27.11
N GLU A 398 7.45 38.74 -28.37
CA GLU A 398 8.56 38.01 -28.97
C GLU A 398 9.89 38.54 -28.40
N GLU A 399 10.32 38.01 -27.26
CA GLU A 399 11.68 38.21 -26.74
C GLU A 399 12.68 37.48 -27.63
N VAL A 400 13.62 38.22 -28.21
CA VAL A 400 14.75 37.66 -28.95
C VAL A 400 15.67 36.99 -27.92
N ASN A 401 15.43 35.71 -27.66
CA ASN A 401 16.39 34.88 -26.94
C ASN A 401 17.74 34.92 -27.69
N THR A 402 18.85 34.90 -26.94
CA THR A 402 20.20 34.79 -27.53
C THR A 402 20.33 33.53 -28.39
N ASP A 403 21.24 33.54 -29.36
CA ASP A 403 21.34 32.44 -30.32
C ASP A 403 21.78 31.13 -29.65
N VAL A 404 22.62 31.21 -28.60
CA VAL A 404 22.95 30.06 -27.72
C VAL A 404 21.68 29.45 -27.11
N VAL A 405 20.74 30.27 -26.64
CA VAL A 405 19.48 29.80 -26.04
C VAL A 405 18.57 29.19 -27.12
N LYS A 406 18.50 29.78 -28.32
CA LYS A 406 17.73 29.24 -29.44
C LYS A 406 18.21 27.84 -29.83
N GLU A 407 19.53 27.64 -29.88
CA GLU A 407 20.12 26.33 -30.18
C GLU A 407 19.80 25.29 -29.10
N LEU A 408 19.95 25.64 -27.83
CA LEU A 408 19.57 24.73 -26.74
C LEU A 408 18.06 24.42 -26.74
N MET A 409 17.21 25.38 -27.10
CA MET A 409 15.76 25.13 -27.26
C MET A 409 15.45 24.23 -28.46
N ARG A 410 16.25 24.27 -29.53
CA ARG A 410 16.16 23.31 -30.66
C ARG A 410 16.52 21.91 -30.20
N LEU A 411 17.63 21.75 -29.46
CA LEU A 411 18.03 20.49 -28.85
C LEU A 411 16.94 19.94 -27.91
N GLN A 412 16.39 20.80 -27.05
CA GLN A 412 15.32 20.43 -26.11
C GLN A 412 14.08 19.92 -26.83
N ARG A 413 13.65 20.57 -27.91
CA ARG A 413 12.48 20.15 -28.69
C ARG A 413 12.64 18.70 -29.19
N GLY A 414 13.83 18.36 -29.69
CA GLY A 414 14.16 16.99 -30.09
C GLY A 414 14.12 16.00 -28.92
N ALA A 415 14.80 16.32 -27.82
CA ALA A 415 14.82 15.48 -26.63
C ALA A 415 13.40 15.25 -26.05
N ARG A 416 12.59 16.30 -25.97
CA ARG A 416 11.21 16.26 -25.47
C ARG A 416 10.30 15.43 -26.37
N ALA A 417 10.45 15.51 -27.69
CA ALA A 417 9.69 14.69 -28.63
C ALA A 417 9.99 13.19 -28.44
N ARG A 418 11.28 12.83 -28.31
CA ARG A 418 11.71 11.45 -28.00
C ARG A 418 11.22 10.99 -26.62
N ALA A 419 11.33 11.85 -25.61
CA ALA A 419 10.90 11.55 -24.24
C ALA A 419 9.41 11.19 -24.14
N ARG A 420 8.57 11.78 -24.99
CA ARG A 420 7.12 11.52 -25.01
C ARG A 420 6.76 10.11 -25.46
N VAL A 421 7.59 9.50 -26.31
CA VAL A 421 7.36 8.17 -26.88
C VAL A 421 8.28 7.10 -26.31
N ALA A 422 9.32 7.51 -25.57
CA ALA A 422 10.30 6.61 -25.00
C ALA A 422 9.66 5.64 -23.99
N PRO A 423 10.10 4.36 -23.99
CA PRO A 423 9.69 3.42 -22.97
C PRO A 423 10.20 3.87 -21.60
N ARG A 424 9.50 3.46 -20.55
CA ARG A 424 9.91 3.78 -19.18
C ARG A 424 11.11 2.93 -18.78
N ALA A 425 11.98 3.53 -17.98
CA ALA A 425 13.21 2.86 -17.53
C ALA A 425 12.98 1.81 -16.44
N ALA A 426 11.86 1.93 -15.72
CA ALA A 426 11.49 0.97 -14.71
C ALA A 426 10.64 -0.13 -15.36
N ASP A 427 10.96 -1.37 -15.03
CA ASP A 427 10.16 -2.55 -15.35
C ASP A 427 8.80 -2.41 -14.66
N GLU A 428 7.76 -2.19 -15.46
CA GLU A 428 6.41 -1.94 -14.97
C GLU A 428 5.80 -3.22 -14.37
N ALA A 429 6.11 -4.40 -14.91
CA ALA A 429 5.58 -5.66 -14.38
C ALA A 429 6.01 -5.91 -12.93
N LYS A 430 7.18 -5.39 -12.53
CA LYS A 430 7.69 -5.47 -11.15
C LYS A 430 7.14 -4.41 -10.21
N LYS A 431 6.31 -3.48 -10.68
CA LYS A 431 5.86 -2.30 -9.91
C LYS A 431 4.36 -2.03 -9.99
N TRP A 432 3.66 -2.66 -10.94
CA TRP A 432 2.32 -2.28 -11.35
C TRP A 432 1.26 -3.29 -10.89
N LEU A 433 0.33 -2.80 -10.06
CA LEU A 433 -0.91 -3.48 -9.72
C LEU A 433 -2.06 -2.89 -10.53
N ASP A 434 -2.98 -3.73 -10.99
CA ASP A 434 -4.29 -3.24 -11.42
C ASP A 434 -5.11 -2.78 -10.21
N TRP A 435 -6.07 -1.89 -10.44
CA TRP A 435 -6.83 -1.28 -9.35
C TRP A 435 -7.51 -2.30 -8.40
N PRO A 436 -8.18 -3.36 -8.87
CA PRO A 436 -8.73 -4.39 -7.96
C PRO A 436 -7.65 -5.05 -7.10
N LYS A 437 -6.47 -5.32 -7.68
CA LYS A 437 -5.33 -5.89 -6.95
C LYS A 437 -4.80 -4.91 -5.90
N TYR A 438 -4.79 -3.61 -6.20
CA TYR A 438 -4.44 -2.60 -5.20
C TYR A 438 -5.43 -2.59 -4.02
N LEU A 439 -6.73 -2.77 -4.26
CA LEU A 439 -7.74 -2.87 -3.20
C LEU A 439 -7.56 -4.14 -2.36
N ILE A 440 -7.29 -5.30 -2.97
CA ILE A 440 -6.96 -6.54 -2.24
C ILE A 440 -5.73 -6.34 -1.35
N LEU A 441 -4.69 -5.67 -1.85
CA LEU A 441 -3.53 -5.30 -1.04
C LEU A 441 -3.93 -4.47 0.18
N VAL A 442 -4.79 -3.47 0.02
CA VAL A 442 -5.25 -2.63 1.14
C VAL A 442 -6.00 -3.48 2.18
N GLU A 443 -6.84 -4.42 1.75
CA GLU A 443 -7.57 -5.32 2.66
C GLU A 443 -6.61 -6.28 3.39
N CYS A 444 -5.59 -6.81 2.71
CA CYS A 444 -4.53 -7.61 3.35
C CYS A 444 -3.87 -6.83 4.49
N LEU A 445 -3.59 -5.54 4.27
CA LEU A 445 -2.97 -4.69 5.29
C LEU A 445 -3.91 -4.39 6.45
N LYS A 446 -5.22 -4.28 6.20
CA LYS A 446 -6.24 -4.15 7.26
C LYS A 446 -6.25 -5.40 8.16
N LEU A 447 -6.20 -6.59 7.58
CA LEU A 447 -6.13 -7.84 8.35
C LEU A 447 -4.85 -7.95 9.20
N GLU A 448 -3.74 -7.36 8.74
CA GLU A 448 -2.49 -7.30 9.52
C GLU A 448 -2.54 -6.34 10.72
N CYS A 449 -3.59 -5.53 10.86
CA CYS A 449 -3.84 -4.70 12.04
C CYS A 449 -4.34 -5.50 13.25
N ALA A 450 -4.51 -6.82 13.10
CA ALA A 450 -4.99 -7.70 14.15
C ALA A 450 -4.15 -7.65 15.44
N GLY A 451 -4.81 -7.77 16.59
CA GLY A 451 -4.20 -7.58 17.92
C GLY A 451 -3.42 -8.78 18.43
N PHE A 452 -3.67 -9.98 17.90
CA PHE A 452 -2.97 -11.20 18.27
C PHE A 452 -2.05 -11.67 17.16
N ASP A 453 -0.91 -12.28 17.52
CA ASP A 453 -0.01 -12.89 16.54
C ASP A 453 -0.62 -14.19 15.99
N LYS A 454 0.07 -14.80 15.02
CA LYS A 454 -0.35 -16.07 14.41
C LYS A 454 -0.51 -17.24 15.40
N ARG A 455 0.06 -17.14 16.61
CA ARG A 455 -0.02 -18.14 17.68
C ARG A 455 -1.12 -17.80 18.69
N GLY A 456 -1.83 -16.68 18.52
CA GLY A 456 -2.84 -16.20 19.45
C GLY A 456 -2.28 -15.41 20.64
N LYS A 457 -0.99 -15.01 20.62
CA LYS A 457 -0.41 -14.18 21.68
C LYS A 457 -0.68 -12.69 21.39
N PRO A 458 -1.03 -11.87 22.41
CA PRO A 458 -1.16 -10.42 22.22
C PRO A 458 0.11 -9.81 21.61
N ARG A 459 -0.06 -8.97 20.60
CA ARG A 459 1.04 -8.24 19.95
C ARG A 459 1.41 -6.99 20.75
N ASN A 460 2.66 -6.57 20.60
CA ASN A 460 3.09 -5.30 21.14
C ASN A 460 2.32 -4.14 20.45
N LYS A 461 1.91 -3.15 21.25
CA LYS A 461 1.25 -1.93 20.79
C LYS A 461 2.00 -1.23 19.65
N ALA A 462 3.33 -1.21 19.70
CA ALA A 462 4.16 -0.63 18.63
C ALA A 462 4.05 -1.38 17.28
N ASP A 463 3.85 -2.70 17.31
CA ASP A 463 3.69 -3.50 16.10
C ASP A 463 2.30 -3.33 15.49
N ILE A 464 1.26 -3.26 16.33
CA ILE A 464 -0.10 -2.94 15.90
C ILE A 464 -0.14 -1.51 15.32
N ALA A 465 0.48 -0.54 16.00
CA ALA A 465 0.62 0.83 15.53
C ALA A 465 1.28 0.90 14.14
N ARG A 466 2.31 0.08 13.91
CA ARG A 466 2.97 0.00 12.60
C ARG A 466 2.03 -0.56 11.53
N SER A 467 1.28 -1.61 11.82
CA SER A 467 0.30 -2.19 10.89
C SER A 467 -0.78 -1.17 10.52
N ILE A 468 -1.39 -0.52 11.52
CA ILE A 468 -2.45 0.49 11.33
C ILE A 468 -1.94 1.66 10.48
N GLN A 469 -0.77 2.21 10.81
CA GLN A 469 -0.16 3.29 10.03
C GLN A 469 0.07 2.89 8.57
N LEU A 470 0.60 1.69 8.32
CA LEU A 470 0.84 1.22 6.96
C LEU A 470 -0.47 1.02 6.20
N TYR A 471 -1.47 0.38 6.81
CA TYR A 471 -2.80 0.26 6.22
C TYR A 471 -3.37 1.64 5.85
N LEU A 472 -3.36 2.60 6.78
CA LEU A 472 -3.88 3.95 6.56
C LEU A 472 -3.17 4.67 5.41
N MET A 473 -1.85 4.52 5.25
CA MET A 473 -1.12 5.12 4.12
C MET A 473 -1.66 4.62 2.76
N PHE A 474 -2.06 3.36 2.67
CA PHE A 474 -2.61 2.77 1.44
C PHE A 474 -4.09 3.12 1.28
N ALA A 475 -4.88 3.02 2.35
CA ALA A 475 -6.31 3.33 2.36
C ALA A 475 -6.58 4.80 2.02
N VAL A 476 -5.80 5.74 2.57
CA VAL A 476 -5.90 7.18 2.24
C VAL A 476 -5.66 7.40 0.74
N LEU A 477 -4.68 6.73 0.13
CA LEU A 477 -4.43 6.86 -1.31
C LEU A 477 -5.47 6.14 -2.18
N ALA A 478 -6.19 5.17 -1.61
CA ALA A 478 -7.30 4.53 -2.28
C ALA A 478 -8.54 5.45 -2.34
N CYS A 479 -8.83 6.17 -1.25
CA CYS A 479 -9.87 7.20 -1.22
C CYS A 479 -9.48 8.44 -2.04
N ILE A 480 -8.24 8.89 -1.84
CA ILE A 480 -7.71 10.13 -2.38
C ILE A 480 -6.42 9.80 -3.13
N PRO A 481 -6.48 9.48 -4.44
CA PRO A 481 -5.31 9.17 -5.24
C PRO A 481 -4.46 10.43 -5.44
N ASP A 482 -3.73 10.84 -4.40
CA ASP A 482 -2.87 12.01 -4.38
C ASP A 482 -1.39 11.64 -4.38
N ARG A 483 -0.53 12.65 -4.42
CA ARG A 483 0.92 12.48 -4.37
C ARG A 483 1.34 12.00 -2.99
N GLN A 484 2.48 11.33 -2.91
CA GLN A 484 3.08 10.94 -1.63
C GLN A 484 3.26 12.11 -0.64
N ARG A 485 3.40 13.34 -1.16
CA ARG A 485 3.52 14.57 -0.35
C ARG A 485 2.30 14.74 0.57
N THR A 486 1.11 14.40 0.09
CA THR A 486 -0.13 14.47 0.86
C THR A 486 -0.02 13.61 2.12
N LEU A 487 0.45 12.37 2.01
CA LEU A 487 0.70 11.52 3.18
C LEU A 487 1.79 12.11 4.08
N ARG A 488 2.92 12.53 3.50
CA ARG A 488 4.10 12.98 4.26
C ARG A 488 3.84 14.25 5.07
N GLU A 489 3.10 15.19 4.50
CA GLU A 489 2.83 16.51 5.08
C GLU A 489 1.40 16.63 5.63
N LEU A 490 0.69 15.50 5.77
CA LEU A 490 -0.62 15.47 6.41
C LEU A 490 -0.46 15.85 7.88
N GLU A 491 -1.16 16.87 8.33
CA GLU A 491 -1.00 17.47 9.64
C GLU A 491 -2.36 17.68 10.27
N PHE A 492 -2.51 17.17 11.49
CA PHE A 492 -3.74 17.31 12.27
C PHE A 492 -4.03 18.79 12.56
N ASN A 493 -5.28 19.22 12.42
CA ASN A 493 -5.74 20.61 12.61
C ASN A 493 -5.14 21.67 11.68
N ARG A 494 -4.38 21.26 10.65
CA ARG A 494 -3.87 22.19 9.62
C ARG A 494 -4.26 21.76 8.21
N THR A 495 -4.09 20.49 7.89
CA THR A 495 -4.45 19.94 6.58
C THR A 495 -5.45 18.79 6.68
N LEU A 496 -5.46 18.03 7.77
CA LEU A 496 -6.50 17.07 8.10
C LEU A 496 -7.50 17.68 9.09
N PHE A 497 -8.79 17.63 8.74
CA PHE A 497 -9.89 18.17 9.55
C PHE A 497 -11.03 17.18 9.67
N TYR A 498 -11.74 17.28 10.78
CA TYR A 498 -13.04 16.66 10.99
C TYR A 498 -14.11 17.75 10.93
N ASP A 499 -15.11 17.59 10.07
CA ASP A 499 -16.30 18.43 10.04
C ASP A 499 -17.39 17.77 10.88
N SER A 500 -17.70 18.35 12.03
CA SER A 500 -18.75 17.88 12.93
C SER A 500 -20.15 17.97 12.33
N ALA A 501 -20.40 18.89 11.38
CA ALA A 501 -21.72 19.07 10.77
C ALA A 501 -22.03 17.93 9.78
N THR A 502 -21.06 17.59 8.93
CA THR A 502 -21.20 16.50 7.96
C THR A 502 -20.74 15.15 8.50
N LYS A 503 -20.10 15.12 9.69
CA LYS A 503 -19.42 13.96 10.27
C LYS A 503 -18.40 13.36 9.30
N THR A 504 -17.61 14.21 8.63
CA THR A 504 -16.64 13.78 7.63
C THR A 504 -15.21 14.17 7.96
N TRP A 505 -14.27 13.27 7.67
CA TRP A 505 -12.85 13.60 7.64
C TRP A 505 -12.46 14.02 6.23
N PHE A 506 -11.72 15.12 6.12
CA PHE A 506 -11.26 15.63 4.83
C PHE A 506 -9.88 16.26 4.92
N ILE A 507 -9.19 16.26 3.78
CA ILE A 507 -7.90 16.92 3.60
C ILE A 507 -8.12 18.25 2.85
N LYS A 508 -7.70 19.35 3.47
CA LYS A 508 -7.72 20.68 2.86
C LYS A 508 -6.31 21.05 2.41
N HIS A 509 -6.16 21.35 1.12
CA HIS A 509 -4.90 21.82 0.55
C HIS A 509 -5.05 23.25 0.02
N ASN A 510 -4.29 24.17 0.61
CA ASN A 510 -4.09 25.50 0.05
C ASN A 510 -3.04 25.46 -1.07
N ALA A 511 -2.85 26.58 -1.76
CA ALA A 511 -1.92 26.69 -2.88
C ALA A 511 -0.48 26.24 -2.55
N ALA A 512 -0.01 26.44 -1.30
CA ALA A 512 1.33 26.05 -0.86
C ALA A 512 1.49 24.54 -0.55
N ASP A 513 0.39 23.86 -0.25
CA ASP A 513 0.40 22.50 0.31
C ASP A 513 0.61 21.44 -0.79
N TYR A 514 0.46 21.79 -2.07
CA TYR A 514 0.62 20.85 -3.18
C TYR A 514 1.39 21.42 -4.38
N LYS A 515 1.82 20.54 -5.30
CA LYS A 515 2.78 20.87 -6.36
C LYS A 515 2.28 21.95 -7.33
N THR A 516 0.98 21.95 -7.61
CA THR A 516 0.37 22.73 -8.68
C THR A 516 -0.54 23.84 -8.13
N GLY A 517 -0.43 24.18 -6.84
CA GLY A 517 -1.29 25.18 -6.22
C GLY A 517 -1.06 26.61 -6.70
N ASN A 518 0.12 26.94 -7.23
CA ASN A 518 0.32 28.21 -7.93
C ASN A 518 -0.49 28.31 -9.24
N VAL A 519 -0.93 27.19 -9.81
CA VAL A 519 -1.68 27.14 -11.07
C VAL A 519 -3.18 26.95 -10.82
N TYR A 520 -3.53 26.06 -9.88
CA TYR A 520 -4.93 25.69 -9.62
C TYR A 520 -5.50 26.26 -8.32
N GLY A 521 -4.73 27.05 -7.57
CA GLY A 521 -5.19 27.70 -6.35
C GLY A 521 -5.49 26.72 -5.22
N THR A 522 -6.59 26.93 -4.50
CA THR A 522 -7.06 26.04 -3.43
C THR A 522 -7.85 24.88 -4.04
N ARG A 523 -7.61 23.65 -3.55
CA ARG A 523 -8.36 22.47 -4.02
C ARG A 523 -9.69 22.33 -3.30
N PRO A 524 -10.68 21.65 -3.91
CA PRO A 524 -11.84 21.17 -3.16
C PRO A 524 -11.38 20.27 -2.01
N ASN A 525 -12.19 20.20 -0.96
CA ASN A 525 -11.93 19.31 0.18
C ASN A 525 -11.82 17.87 -0.31
N LEU A 526 -10.72 17.20 0.04
CA LEU A 526 -10.47 15.83 -0.34
C LEU A 526 -11.04 14.93 0.75
N VAL A 527 -12.28 14.49 0.56
CA VAL A 527 -13.03 13.70 1.53
C VAL A 527 -12.47 12.28 1.63
N LEU A 528 -12.27 11.79 2.85
CA LEU A 528 -11.94 10.40 3.14
C LEU A 528 -13.24 9.58 3.21
N ASP A 529 -13.17 8.32 2.79
CA ASP A 529 -14.33 7.42 2.92
C ASP A 529 -14.59 7.11 4.40
N SER A 530 -15.86 7.13 4.82
CA SER A 530 -16.27 6.93 6.22
C SER A 530 -15.84 5.60 6.81
N ARG A 531 -15.63 4.59 5.97
CA ARG A 531 -15.17 3.27 6.40
C ARG A 531 -13.70 3.30 6.83
N VAL A 532 -12.93 4.35 6.54
CA VAL A 532 -11.55 4.52 7.02
C VAL A 532 -11.52 5.17 8.42
N TYR A 533 -12.61 5.81 8.84
CA TYR A 533 -12.65 6.60 10.08
C TYR A 533 -12.31 5.79 11.34
N PRO A 534 -12.84 4.57 11.55
CA PRO A 534 -12.51 3.80 12.76
C PRO A 534 -11.00 3.59 12.91
N ALA A 535 -10.32 3.28 11.81
CA ALA A 535 -8.88 3.08 11.81
C ALA A 535 -8.10 4.40 11.98
N LEU A 536 -8.56 5.47 11.35
CA LEU A 536 -7.94 6.79 11.45
C LEU A 536 -8.02 7.32 12.87
N GLU A 537 -9.19 7.25 13.49
CA GLU A 537 -9.44 7.72 14.85
C GLU A 537 -8.68 6.87 15.88
N LEU A 538 -8.67 5.55 15.71
CA LEU A 538 -7.88 4.65 16.55
C LEU A 538 -6.37 4.93 16.44
N TRP A 539 -5.88 5.22 15.24
CA TRP A 539 -4.51 5.66 15.03
C TRP A 539 -4.22 6.98 15.75
N LEU A 540 -5.02 8.02 15.48
CA LEU A 540 -4.78 9.37 16.00
C LEU A 540 -4.88 9.42 17.53
N ASN A 541 -5.86 8.74 18.11
CA ASN A 541 -6.18 8.84 19.53
C ASN A 541 -5.36 7.88 20.40
N GLU A 542 -4.95 6.72 19.86
CA GLU A 542 -4.34 5.67 20.68
C GLU A 542 -2.96 5.21 20.18
N TYR A 543 -2.85 4.78 18.93
CA TYR A 543 -1.67 4.04 18.48
C TYR A 543 -0.51 4.92 18.00
N ARG A 544 -0.79 6.14 17.53
CA ARG A 544 0.25 7.09 17.10
C ARG A 544 1.22 7.44 18.24
N ALA A 545 0.71 7.51 19.47
CA ALA A 545 1.51 7.80 20.67
C ALA A 545 2.60 6.74 20.94
N ALA A 546 2.44 5.51 20.44
CA ALA A 546 3.42 4.43 20.62
C ALA A 546 4.79 4.74 19.99
N PHE A 547 4.88 5.71 19.09
CA PHE A 547 6.14 6.14 18.46
C PHE A 547 6.71 7.45 19.05
N ASN A 548 6.07 8.03 20.07
CA ASN A 548 6.48 9.28 20.71
C ASN A 548 6.87 10.41 19.71
N PRO A 549 5.97 10.80 18.80
CA PRO A 549 6.27 11.76 17.75
C PRO A 549 6.54 13.17 18.30
N ARG A 550 7.59 13.82 17.83
CA ARG A 550 7.97 15.20 18.19
C ARG A 550 7.43 16.25 17.20
N HIS A 551 6.28 15.95 16.59
CA HIS A 551 5.67 16.75 15.53
C HIS A 551 4.15 16.48 15.44
N ASN A 552 3.43 17.31 14.69
CA ASN A 552 1.97 17.22 14.52
C ASN A 552 1.51 16.47 13.25
N LEU A 553 2.46 15.99 12.44
CA LEU A 553 2.13 15.20 11.25
C LEU A 553 1.41 13.89 11.62
N VAL A 554 0.42 13.50 10.82
CA VAL A 554 -0.42 12.31 11.05
C VAL A 554 0.42 11.04 11.07
N PHE A 555 1.35 10.89 10.12
CA PHE A 555 2.25 9.73 10.05
C PHE A 555 3.64 10.05 10.57
N THR A 556 4.25 9.09 11.27
CA THR A 556 5.55 9.25 11.93
C THR A 556 6.42 8.01 11.77
N ARG A 557 7.75 8.21 11.73
CA ARG A 557 8.70 7.10 11.75
C ARG A 557 8.66 6.43 13.14
N PRO A 558 9.07 5.15 13.26
CA PRO A 558 9.09 4.46 14.55
C PRO A 558 9.95 5.13 15.64
N ASN A 559 10.87 6.02 15.26
CA ASN A 559 11.72 6.81 16.17
C ASN A 559 11.12 8.20 16.51
N GLY A 560 9.85 8.45 16.15
CA GLY A 560 9.12 9.69 16.43
C GLY A 560 9.48 10.87 15.53
N GLU A 561 10.34 10.65 14.52
CA GLU A 561 10.73 11.69 13.58
C GLU A 561 9.80 11.74 12.35
N PRO A 562 9.70 12.90 11.67
CA PRO A 562 8.96 13.00 10.40
C PRO A 562 9.51 12.07 9.33
N TYR A 563 8.63 11.54 8.47
CA TYR A 563 9.06 10.82 7.28
C TYR A 563 9.70 11.77 6.26
N THR A 564 10.88 11.41 5.73
CA THR A 564 11.36 12.02 4.47
C THR A 564 10.65 11.43 3.24
N ALA A 565 10.75 12.11 2.10
CA ALA A 565 10.20 11.62 0.82
C ALA A 565 10.68 10.19 0.47
N SER A 566 11.97 9.96 0.66
CA SER A 566 12.64 8.69 0.34
C SER A 566 12.23 7.59 1.30
N GLU A 567 12.08 7.89 2.59
CA GLU A 567 11.69 6.92 3.61
C GLU A 567 10.23 6.50 3.48
N LEU A 568 9.31 7.44 3.29
CA LEU A 568 7.89 7.11 3.08
C LEU A 568 7.73 6.25 1.83
N SER A 569 8.36 6.66 0.71
CA SER A 569 8.33 5.87 -0.52
C SER A 569 8.89 4.46 -0.33
N ARG A 570 9.95 4.32 0.48
CA ARG A 570 10.58 3.02 0.78
C ARG A 570 9.71 2.16 1.70
N ALA A 571 9.09 2.74 2.72
CA ALA A 571 8.17 2.04 3.61
C ALA A 571 6.97 1.50 2.81
N PHE A 572 6.34 2.35 2.01
CA PHE A 572 5.25 1.97 1.12
C PHE A 572 5.67 0.88 0.13
N SER A 573 6.78 1.07 -0.58
CA SER A 573 7.22 0.11 -1.61
C SER A 573 7.63 -1.24 -1.03
N ARG A 574 8.24 -1.28 0.16
CA ARG A 574 8.57 -2.53 0.85
C ARG A 574 7.31 -3.23 1.35
N CYS A 575 6.32 -2.48 1.81
CA CYS A 575 5.06 -3.02 2.25
C CYS A 575 4.32 -3.70 1.08
N ALA A 576 4.13 -2.98 -0.02
CA ALA A 576 3.53 -3.53 -1.24
C ALA A 576 4.31 -4.76 -1.73
N LEU A 577 5.65 -4.67 -1.79
CA LEU A 577 6.47 -5.77 -2.28
C LEU A 577 6.38 -7.04 -1.43
N ARG A 578 6.28 -6.88 -0.10
CA ARG A 578 6.14 -8.02 0.82
C ARG A 578 4.82 -8.77 0.60
N VAL A 579 3.74 -8.04 0.31
CA VAL A 579 2.40 -8.63 0.16
C VAL A 579 2.17 -9.12 -1.26
N THR A 580 2.56 -8.35 -2.29
CA THR A 580 2.18 -8.63 -3.68
C THR A 580 3.33 -9.12 -4.56
N GLY A 581 4.57 -9.09 -4.08
CA GLY A 581 5.75 -9.31 -4.91
C GLY A 581 6.08 -8.15 -5.85
N GLN A 582 5.32 -7.04 -5.81
CA GLN A 582 5.54 -5.86 -6.65
C GLN A 582 5.91 -4.60 -5.86
N LYS A 583 6.94 -3.90 -6.34
CA LYS A 583 7.54 -2.73 -5.68
C LYS A 583 6.81 -1.44 -6.03
N VAL A 584 5.54 -1.37 -5.64
CA VAL A 584 4.64 -0.24 -5.91
C VAL A 584 5.10 1.01 -5.17
N ASN A 585 5.21 2.15 -5.85
CA ASN A 585 5.45 3.45 -5.22
C ASN A 585 4.11 4.19 -5.03
N PRO A 586 3.92 5.01 -3.98
CA PRO A 586 2.71 5.82 -3.79
C PRO A 586 2.20 6.56 -5.03
N HIS A 587 3.10 7.08 -5.86
CA HIS A 587 2.72 7.80 -7.08
C HIS A 587 1.99 6.93 -8.10
N LEU A 588 2.22 5.62 -8.11
CA LEU A 588 1.59 4.69 -9.05
C LEU A 588 0.10 4.52 -8.78
N VAL A 589 -0.36 4.69 -7.54
CA VAL A 589 -1.78 4.54 -7.18
C VAL A 589 -2.67 5.46 -8.01
N ARG A 590 -2.18 6.69 -8.27
CA ARG A 590 -2.82 7.66 -9.18
C ARG A 590 -2.97 7.13 -10.59
N ASP A 591 -1.92 6.51 -11.09
CA ASP A 591 -1.89 5.99 -12.44
C ASP A 591 -2.82 4.77 -12.52
N MET A 592 -2.88 3.93 -11.48
CA MET A 592 -3.71 2.71 -11.41
C MET A 592 -5.20 3.05 -11.54
N ILE A 593 -5.71 3.97 -10.71
CA ILE A 593 -7.12 4.36 -10.76
C ILE A 593 -7.48 5.00 -12.10
N ILE A 594 -6.65 5.91 -12.63
CA ILE A 594 -6.91 6.55 -13.92
C ILE A 594 -6.93 5.54 -15.05
N THR A 595 -5.99 4.60 -15.04
CA THR A 595 -5.91 3.53 -16.05
C THR A 595 -7.13 2.61 -15.95
N HIS A 596 -7.56 2.25 -14.74
CA HIS A 596 -8.71 1.40 -14.50
C HIS A 596 -10.03 2.04 -14.92
N VAL A 597 -10.34 3.25 -14.42
CA VAL A 597 -11.59 3.95 -14.71
C VAL A 597 -11.75 4.23 -16.20
N ARG A 598 -10.65 4.63 -16.87
CA ARG A 598 -10.66 4.82 -18.33
C ARG A 598 -10.69 3.51 -19.11
N GLY A 599 -10.15 2.43 -18.56
CA GLY A 599 -10.11 1.11 -19.20
C GLY A 599 -11.45 0.39 -19.19
N GLN A 600 -12.16 0.47 -18.07
CA GLN A 600 -13.48 -0.13 -17.91
C GLN A 600 -14.60 0.68 -18.58
N GLY A 601 -14.35 1.96 -18.91
CA GLY A 601 -15.37 2.83 -19.49
C GLY A 601 -16.53 3.14 -18.52
N VAL A 602 -16.32 2.92 -17.22
CA VAL A 602 -17.33 3.07 -16.16
C VAL A 602 -17.64 4.52 -15.82
N ALA A 603 -16.75 5.46 -16.14
CA ALA A 603 -16.95 6.88 -15.86
C ALA A 603 -17.21 7.68 -17.14
N SER A 604 -18.16 8.59 -17.03
CA SER A 604 -18.42 9.65 -18.00
C SER A 604 -17.24 10.63 -18.12
N ASP A 605 -17.21 11.40 -19.20
CA ASP A 605 -16.20 12.45 -19.38
C ASP A 605 -16.28 13.52 -18.27
N ASN A 606 -17.50 13.82 -17.79
CA ASN A 606 -17.72 14.76 -16.67
C ASN A 606 -17.11 14.24 -15.37
N GLU A 607 -17.28 12.95 -15.05
CA GLU A 607 -16.67 12.33 -13.86
C GLU A 607 -15.15 12.27 -13.97
N LEU A 608 -14.61 12.01 -15.17
CA LEU A 608 -13.16 12.02 -15.41
C LEU A 608 -12.56 13.42 -15.27
N GLU A 609 -13.28 14.45 -15.68
CA GLU A 609 -12.91 15.85 -15.48
C GLU A 609 -12.99 16.25 -13.99
N ALA A 610 -14.09 15.88 -13.31
CA ALA A 610 -14.23 16.08 -11.87
C ALA A 610 -13.10 15.38 -11.10
N LEU A 611 -12.75 14.15 -11.47
CA LEU A 611 -11.62 13.43 -10.89
C LEU A 611 -10.28 14.13 -11.17
N ALA A 612 -10.10 14.71 -12.36
CA ALA A 612 -8.89 15.47 -12.67
C ALA A 612 -8.76 16.72 -11.78
N MET A 613 -9.85 17.47 -11.61
CA MET A 613 -9.94 18.60 -10.67
C MET A 613 -9.69 18.14 -9.24
N TYR A 614 -10.36 17.07 -8.82
CA TYR A 614 -10.20 16.45 -7.52
C TYR A 614 -8.74 16.08 -7.26
N MET A 615 -8.02 15.54 -8.25
CA MET A 615 -6.60 15.17 -8.19
C MET A 615 -5.59 16.31 -8.44
N GLY A 616 -6.06 17.53 -8.71
CA GLY A 616 -5.26 18.75 -8.88
C GLY A 616 -4.49 18.84 -10.22
N HIS A 617 -5.11 18.46 -11.32
CA HIS A 617 -4.56 18.61 -12.69
C HIS A 617 -5.65 18.69 -13.78
N SER A 618 -5.24 18.97 -15.02
CA SER A 618 -6.13 18.95 -16.18
C SER A 618 -6.46 17.53 -16.68
N SER A 619 -7.55 17.41 -17.42
CA SER A 619 -7.93 16.19 -18.15
C SER A 619 -6.89 15.79 -19.20
N ALA A 620 -6.21 16.77 -19.82
CA ALA A 620 -5.11 16.52 -20.74
C ALA A 620 -3.91 15.86 -20.04
N MET A 621 -3.53 16.33 -18.84
CA MET A 621 -2.50 15.69 -18.03
C MET A 621 -2.90 14.26 -17.63
N GLN A 622 -4.18 14.07 -17.29
CA GLN A 622 -4.72 12.75 -16.95
C GLN A 622 -4.54 11.75 -18.09
N LYS A 623 -4.92 12.13 -19.32
CA LYS A 623 -4.77 11.31 -20.55
C LYS A 623 -3.30 11.08 -20.95
N GLY A 624 -2.44 12.09 -20.77
CA GLY A 624 -1.06 12.03 -21.26
C GLY A 624 -0.05 11.42 -20.28
N THR A 625 -0.28 11.53 -18.97
CA THR A 625 0.70 11.14 -17.94
C THR A 625 0.25 9.93 -17.12
N TYR A 626 -1.01 9.90 -16.68
CA TYR A 626 -1.50 8.91 -15.71
C TYR A 626 -2.22 7.72 -16.37
N ASP A 627 -2.88 7.91 -17.52
CA ASP A 627 -3.49 6.83 -18.30
C ASP A 627 -2.41 5.96 -18.97
N ARG A 628 -2.19 4.77 -18.39
CA ARG A 628 -1.18 3.81 -18.82
C ARG A 628 -1.70 2.71 -19.75
N ARG A 629 -2.92 2.83 -20.25
CA ARG A 629 -3.44 1.86 -21.23
C ARG A 629 -2.53 1.78 -22.44
N THR A 630 -2.32 0.56 -22.94
CA THR A 630 -1.60 0.33 -24.19
C THR A 630 -2.34 0.95 -25.37
N THR A 631 -1.65 1.15 -26.49
CA THR A 631 -2.30 1.65 -27.72
C THR A 631 -3.47 0.76 -28.13
N SER A 632 -3.30 -0.56 -28.04
CA SER A 632 -4.38 -1.52 -28.32
C SER A 632 -5.60 -1.32 -27.42
N GLN A 633 -5.38 -1.18 -26.10
CA GLN A 633 -6.47 -0.92 -25.14
C GLN A 633 -7.17 0.41 -25.39
N LYS A 634 -6.44 1.45 -25.84
CA LYS A 634 -7.03 2.75 -26.19
C LYS A 634 -7.86 2.71 -27.46
N VAL A 635 -7.51 1.85 -28.41
CA VAL A 635 -8.18 1.69 -29.71
C VAL A 635 -9.34 0.69 -29.66
N ALA A 636 -9.35 -0.24 -28.70
CA ALA A 636 -10.38 -1.27 -28.55
C ALA A 636 -11.84 -0.73 -28.62
N PRO A 637 -12.20 0.41 -27.99
CA PRO A 637 -13.55 0.96 -28.13
C PRO A 637 -13.92 1.32 -29.57
N ALA A 638 -12.98 1.81 -30.37
CA ALA A 638 -13.21 2.12 -31.78
C ALA A 638 -13.42 0.83 -32.61
N VAL A 639 -12.68 -0.23 -32.32
CA VAL A 639 -12.86 -1.54 -32.95
C VAL A 639 -14.26 -2.09 -32.63
N ASN A 640 -14.68 -2.04 -31.37
CA ASN A 640 -16.01 -2.48 -30.95
C ASN A 640 -17.13 -1.65 -31.59
N LEU A 641 -16.97 -0.33 -31.67
CA LEU A 641 -17.91 0.56 -32.36
C LEU A 641 -18.06 0.19 -33.84
N MET A 642 -16.94 -0.04 -34.54
CA MET A 642 -16.98 -0.44 -35.95
C MET A 642 -17.64 -1.80 -36.14
N SER A 643 -17.41 -2.76 -35.24
CA SER A 643 -18.10 -4.05 -35.24
C SER A 643 -19.62 -3.90 -35.08
N LEU A 644 -20.07 -3.08 -34.12
CA LEU A 644 -21.49 -2.79 -33.88
C LEU A 644 -22.15 -2.10 -35.10
N VAL A 645 -21.48 -1.10 -35.68
CA VAL A 645 -21.97 -0.39 -36.88
C VAL A 645 -22.13 -1.36 -38.07
N ASN A 646 -21.17 -2.26 -38.27
CA ASN A 646 -21.21 -3.24 -39.35
C ASN A 646 -22.28 -4.33 -39.11
N ASN A 647 -22.49 -4.76 -37.87
CA ASN A 647 -23.50 -5.76 -37.52
C ASN A 647 -24.93 -5.20 -37.58
N ASN A 648 -25.13 -3.93 -37.21
CA ASN A 648 -26.42 -3.25 -37.37
C ASN A 648 -26.84 -3.10 -38.83
N LYS A 649 -25.88 -2.95 -39.76
CA LYS A 649 -26.17 -2.99 -41.21
C LYS A 649 -26.63 -4.38 -41.68
N LYS A 650 -26.12 -5.47 -41.09
CA LYS A 650 -26.56 -6.84 -41.42
C LYS A 650 -27.98 -7.11 -40.92
N LYS A 651 -28.33 -6.71 -39.68
CA LYS A 651 -29.70 -6.83 -39.15
C LYS A 651 -30.72 -6.01 -39.95
N LYS A 652 -30.32 -4.84 -40.47
CA LYS A 652 -31.19 -4.02 -41.33
C LYS A 652 -31.44 -4.66 -42.70
N LYS A 653 -30.47 -5.42 -43.23
CA LYS A 653 -30.64 -6.21 -44.48
C LYS A 653 -31.45 -7.50 -44.27
N SER A 654 -31.37 -8.15 -43.12
CA SER A 654 -32.17 -9.36 -42.85
C SER A 654 -33.65 -9.06 -42.59
N ASN A 655 -33.99 -7.90 -42.00
CA ASN A 655 -35.38 -7.48 -41.81
C ASN A 655 -36.06 -6.95 -43.09
N ASP A 656 -35.28 -6.60 -44.12
CA ASP A 656 -35.82 -6.25 -45.44
C ASP A 656 -36.02 -7.48 -46.35
N GLY A 657 -35.48 -8.64 -45.95
CA GLY A 657 -35.61 -9.91 -46.69
C GLY A 657 -36.80 -10.79 -46.26
N THR A 658 -37.56 -10.40 -45.23
CA THR A 658 -38.73 -11.15 -44.72
C THR A 658 -40.06 -10.45 -45.03
N LYS A 659 -40.08 -9.44 -45.90
CA LYS A 659 -41.32 -8.80 -46.39
C LYS A 659 -41.84 -9.34 -47.72
N ASP A 660 -41.14 -10.27 -48.35
CA ASP A 660 -41.63 -11.03 -49.51
C ASP A 660 -41.61 -12.53 -49.19
N ALA A 661 -42.61 -12.99 -48.44
CA ALA A 661 -43.08 -14.37 -48.41
C ALA A 661 -44.57 -14.39 -48.01
#